data_AF-A0A935ZUN9-F1
#
_entry.id   AF-A0A935ZUN9-F1
#
_cell.length_a   1.000
_cell.length_b   1.000
_cell.length_c   1.000
_cell.angle_alpha   90.00
_cell.angle_beta   90.00
_cell.angle_gamma   90.00
#
_symmetry.space_group_name_H-M   'P 1'
#
loop_
_entity.id
_entity.type
_entity.pdbx_description
1 polymer ?
#
loop_
_entity_poly.entity_id
_entity_poly.type
_entity_poly.pdbx_seq_one_letter_code
_entity_poly.pdbx_strand_id
1 'polypeptide(L)'
;MKTNIILTIKNFLHENNKYIFIFSINLILNLNLKSQVCFNEGFENCTCYSSTSFFDGCVPQWINTHGSACNDIAGEFNTGSHAAHVYSLYRVNCAPKRIGEGMALNYNFFQGQNYKITYFIKRDLWIGKLPGIFTHAWILPSISLPNKPNGTYQNCHPNVIVPDIPPLSDVLVPPLPFTNIGSWTQIEISFTPTMNFTQLWFRCITDPEENSDPVPDRGNHVYVDDITIECIMPFCNLCQPNQSQINLTNPNFTKLSEYGLNTIPTGSCVSIAGRLEIDINNIQFDNCNVYLEPGAEIYLNPGLNLSSIGSTFRGCSQMWKSITIPNGSSFNCKSSYIYDARKGIHSIGNTTLNLFNNHFYNDEIGIYAEGGIVNTPSFMEENVFESISPGFLPNYGGAPTPGIGKAGIESLNATIQIGGDFEDGPENYFINLTNGIFATTSKVSVFNAQFTNMVPILTGSQGATIPNGMAIYGKQSYIDANWNNIDFAKTAIFLKTCNRAVTNHNMINHVGHGIIEQDGFKVILANNNNITYSSNGIEVSQPRIINQFEISSNTLLSVVNSVSNSSQFGIVVSGLKHITQKSSKPTIYSKIQHNVINHNDNGFGIVLTNCEFVGLQDNTFSFSYVRKIYDPMGFTGDFSGISLFSTKSSIIFNNHVFGNNPNPTTITRGFSINGSSNNKYCINDCNNSKEGFAIAGTCTSNNLFRSNNIQNHDRGLYVFDKSVLGIQEYLGNQWSGSYSTKAAINGNSSGLERVKSQFTINTCNSPQWPVSISPNQGCFDDASLWFRLRMEGVNNIACAAPFPIPINPVPSDDDNLNDNDIWTAQGQFGSYSPMVFEMSTDLFTKLKANPNLLGVNTSVDSFFAMNSSTNIYKFYRLDSAIHEFLTLKGIHYEMIYALDSTISVMQNSIRQLDSIYNIANTELERTNIATQKYNLILQQLVLINQSDSTLNLINAEKSELLLSIQSWNNEIIPIGIVEQNRRTAHEVFIATILHGIDTLDSVQISQVEPIANQCFLTGGRGVLMARELMRMIGNNQFDDDMLCSPPQPIILEVDDIPESGYSVRPNPSIGNFIVHCPADQKGNIISMILTDLEGNQMLRQKVQINSELQIELNLNNSIPSGIYLIQLYNHKKKLYSDKIIILDLK
;
A
#
# COMPACT_ATOMS: atom_id res chain seq x y z
N MET A 1 8.19 -45.73 -11.54
CA MET A 1 7.93 -44.47 -12.26
C MET A 1 9.24 -43.75 -12.59
N LYS A 2 10.05 -44.36 -13.47
CA LYS A 2 11.16 -43.73 -14.19
C LYS A 2 10.85 -43.98 -15.66
N THR A 3 11.12 -43.01 -16.54
CA THR A 3 10.97 -43.02 -18.03
C THR A 3 9.76 -42.26 -18.59
N ASN A 4 9.70 -40.92 -18.45
CA ASN A 4 8.92 -40.08 -19.40
C ASN A 4 9.23 -38.56 -19.45
N ILE A 5 10.41 -38.08 -19.02
CA ILE A 5 10.79 -36.64 -19.13
C ILE A 5 12.13 -36.48 -19.85
N ILE A 6 12.33 -37.19 -20.97
CA ILE A 6 13.54 -37.01 -21.82
C ILE A 6 13.18 -36.78 -23.30
N LEU A 7 11.92 -36.85 -23.72
CA LEU A 7 11.56 -36.74 -25.15
C LEU A 7 11.00 -35.38 -25.63
N THR A 8 10.71 -34.41 -24.76
CA THR A 8 10.02 -33.17 -25.22
C THR A 8 10.95 -31.97 -25.44
N ILE A 9 12.23 -32.02 -25.02
CA ILE A 9 13.16 -30.87 -25.16
C ILE A 9 14.01 -30.92 -26.44
N LYS A 10 13.97 -32.02 -27.20
CA LYS A 10 14.76 -32.14 -28.45
C LYS A 10 14.16 -31.44 -29.69
N ASN A 11 12.93 -30.93 -29.63
CA ASN A 11 12.27 -30.33 -30.80
C ASN A 11 12.17 -28.80 -30.78
N PHE A 12 12.78 -28.09 -29.81
CA PHE A 12 12.69 -26.63 -29.73
C PHE A 12 14.00 -25.88 -30.08
N LEU A 13 15.02 -26.58 -30.59
CA LEU A 13 16.31 -25.97 -30.98
C LEU A 13 16.68 -26.25 -32.43
N HIS A 14 15.74 -26.02 -33.34
CA HIS A 14 16.06 -25.69 -34.73
C HIS A 14 15.50 -24.29 -35.01
N GLU A 15 16.34 -23.41 -35.55
CA GLU A 15 16.07 -22.01 -35.96
C GLU A 15 16.31 -20.92 -34.90
N ASN A 16 17.58 -20.58 -34.66
CA ASN A 16 18.18 -19.36 -35.21
C ASN A 16 19.59 -19.12 -34.67
N ASN A 17 20.52 -18.92 -35.59
CA ASN A 17 21.92 -18.59 -35.36
C ASN A 17 22.09 -17.17 -34.82
N LYS A 18 22.85 -17.04 -33.73
CA LYS A 18 24.00 -16.12 -33.53
C LYS A 18 24.17 -15.91 -32.03
N TYR A 19 25.30 -16.36 -31.48
CA TYR A 19 26.17 -15.66 -30.53
C TYR A 19 27.25 -16.66 -30.09
N ILE A 20 28.49 -16.35 -30.44
CA ILE A 20 29.68 -17.12 -30.06
C ILE A 20 29.90 -16.87 -28.56
N PHE A 21 29.65 -17.87 -27.73
CA PHE A 21 30.06 -17.89 -26.31
C PHE A 21 31.09 -19.01 -26.12
N ILE A 22 32.32 -18.62 -25.78
CA ILE A 22 33.37 -19.51 -25.33
C ILE A 22 33.02 -19.90 -23.88
N PHE A 23 32.47 -21.10 -23.71
CA PHE A 23 32.25 -21.71 -22.39
C PHE A 23 33.48 -22.52 -22.00
N SER A 24 34.27 -22.00 -21.07
CA SER A 24 35.19 -22.81 -20.26
C SER A 24 34.38 -23.52 -19.19
N ILE A 25 34.39 -24.84 -19.24
CA ILE A 25 33.83 -25.73 -18.22
C ILE A 25 34.54 -25.49 -16.88
N ASN A 26 33.79 -25.01 -15.88
CA ASN A 26 34.03 -25.28 -14.46
C ASN A 26 32.71 -25.08 -13.71
N LEU A 27 31.92 -26.15 -13.65
CA LEU A 27 30.83 -26.29 -12.70
C LEU A 27 31.22 -27.46 -11.79
N ILE A 28 31.44 -27.16 -10.50
CA ILE A 28 31.05 -27.92 -9.29
C ILE A 28 31.89 -27.39 -8.12
N LEU A 29 31.18 -27.04 -7.03
CA LEU A 29 31.60 -26.48 -5.73
C LEU A 29 31.56 -24.94 -5.60
N ASN A 30 30.36 -24.41 -5.43
CA ASN A 30 30.13 -23.28 -4.53
C ASN A 30 28.96 -23.65 -3.62
N LEU A 31 29.27 -24.43 -2.59
CA LEU A 31 28.43 -24.53 -1.39
C LEU A 31 28.91 -23.45 -0.42
N ASN A 32 27.97 -22.58 -0.05
CA ASN A 32 28.00 -21.59 1.03
C ASN A 32 29.15 -21.74 2.05
N LEU A 33 30.02 -20.74 2.14
CA LEU A 33 30.92 -20.54 3.29
C LEU A 33 30.12 -20.02 4.50
N LYS A 34 29.32 -20.92 5.09
CA LYS A 34 29.11 -20.94 6.54
C LYS A 34 30.40 -21.46 7.18
N SER A 35 30.51 -21.46 8.51
CA SER A 35 31.57 -22.21 9.20
C SER A 35 31.82 -23.52 8.45
N GLN A 36 33.05 -23.71 7.96
CA GLN A 36 33.33 -24.93 7.24
C GLN A 36 33.37 -26.01 8.31
N VAL A 37 32.39 -26.91 8.28
CA VAL A 37 32.49 -28.18 8.96
C VAL A 37 33.70 -28.87 8.37
N CYS A 38 34.82 -28.72 9.07
CA CYS A 38 36.10 -29.27 8.67
C CYS A 38 36.22 -30.74 9.06
N PHE A 39 35.37 -31.16 10.00
CA PHE A 39 35.25 -32.51 10.47
C PHE A 39 33.84 -32.70 11.05
N ASN A 40 33.14 -33.75 10.65
CA ASN A 40 31.90 -34.19 11.28
C ASN A 40 31.86 -35.71 11.22
N GLU A 41 31.71 -36.34 12.38
CA GLU A 41 31.75 -37.79 12.51
C GLU A 41 30.69 -38.27 13.50
N GLY A 42 29.79 -39.14 13.02
CA GLY A 42 28.91 -39.97 13.84
C GLY A 42 29.34 -41.43 13.71
N PHE A 43 29.26 -42.20 14.80
CA PHE A 43 29.84 -43.55 14.81
C PHE A 43 28.88 -44.57 14.16
N GLU A 44 29.17 -44.95 12.91
CA GLU A 44 28.37 -45.91 12.13
C GLU A 44 29.22 -47.10 11.65
N ASN A 45 28.64 -48.32 11.61
CA ASN A 45 29.25 -49.52 11.02
C ASN A 45 30.61 -50.00 11.59
N CYS A 46 30.94 -49.67 12.84
CA CYS A 46 32.18 -50.13 13.48
C CYS A 46 31.94 -51.46 14.22
N THR A 47 32.71 -52.51 13.95
CA THR A 47 32.61 -53.75 14.73
C THR A 47 33.25 -53.58 16.10
N CYS A 48 32.50 -53.86 17.16
CA CYS A 48 33.07 -54.07 18.50
C CYS A 48 34.10 -55.21 18.43
N TYR A 49 35.09 -55.22 19.33
CA TYR A 49 36.18 -56.21 19.46
C TYR A 49 37.50 -55.87 18.76
N SER A 50 38.36 -55.14 19.47
CA SER A 50 39.81 -55.43 19.43
C SER A 50 40.31 -55.56 20.87
N SER A 51 41.10 -56.58 21.16
CA SER A 51 41.70 -56.85 22.48
C SER A 51 43.00 -56.07 22.70
N THR A 52 43.15 -54.91 22.04
CA THR A 52 44.40 -54.19 21.90
C THR A 52 44.28 -52.74 22.34
N SER A 53 45.21 -52.30 23.19
CA SER A 53 45.43 -50.89 23.51
C SER A 53 46.10 -50.19 22.33
N PHE A 54 45.51 -49.09 21.83
CA PHE A 54 46.04 -48.24 20.74
C PHE A 54 46.19 -48.96 19.38
N PHE A 55 45.09 -49.02 18.63
CA PHE A 55 45.04 -49.52 17.26
C PHE A 55 44.47 -48.43 16.33
N ASP A 56 44.81 -48.47 15.04
CA ASP A 56 44.19 -47.60 14.03
C ASP A 56 42.69 -47.91 13.97
N GLY A 57 41.85 -46.92 14.31
CA GLY A 57 40.41 -47.12 14.43
C GLY A 57 39.73 -47.48 13.10
N CYS A 58 38.49 -47.96 13.18
CA CYS A 58 37.62 -48.21 12.01
C CYS A 58 37.29 -46.94 11.19
N VAL A 59 37.63 -45.75 11.69
CA VAL A 59 37.42 -44.46 11.04
C VAL A 59 38.79 -43.87 10.65
N PRO A 60 38.99 -43.44 9.38
CA PRO A 60 40.22 -42.80 8.95
C PRO A 60 40.61 -41.65 9.88
N GLN A 61 41.89 -41.53 10.22
CA GLN A 61 42.46 -40.47 11.07
C GLN A 61 42.23 -40.62 12.59
N TRP A 62 41.49 -41.62 13.08
CA TRP A 62 41.32 -41.86 14.51
C TRP A 62 42.35 -42.82 15.10
N ILE A 63 42.89 -42.46 16.27
CA ILE A 63 43.69 -43.33 17.15
C ILE A 63 42.87 -43.59 18.41
N ASN A 64 42.48 -44.83 18.63
CA ASN A 64 41.60 -45.18 19.73
C ASN A 64 42.36 -45.86 20.87
N THR A 65 42.20 -45.37 22.10
CA THR A 65 42.79 -45.98 23.28
C THR A 65 41.73 -46.89 23.93
N HIS A 66 41.46 -48.02 23.28
CA HIS A 66 40.59 -49.10 23.77
C HIS A 66 39.08 -48.74 23.90
N GLY A 67 38.72 -47.49 23.62
CA GLY A 67 37.36 -46.97 23.54
C GLY A 67 36.61 -47.34 22.26
N SER A 68 36.44 -48.62 21.98
CA SER A 68 35.76 -49.08 20.76
C SER A 68 34.37 -48.44 20.60
N ALA A 69 33.98 -48.12 19.37
CA ALA A 69 32.58 -47.87 19.05
C ALA A 69 31.78 -49.10 19.53
N CYS A 70 30.89 -48.90 20.51
CA CYS A 70 30.33 -49.99 21.28
C CYS A 70 28.80 -50.05 21.18
N ASN A 71 28.26 -51.27 21.10
CA ASN A 71 26.83 -51.55 21.14
C ASN A 71 26.32 -51.91 22.55
N ASP A 72 27.18 -51.86 23.56
CA ASP A 72 26.85 -52.31 24.93
C ASP A 72 25.84 -51.39 25.66
N ILE A 73 25.40 -50.29 25.01
CA ILE A 73 24.29 -49.48 25.47
C ILE A 73 23.00 -50.04 24.85
N ALA A 74 22.07 -50.50 25.68
CA ALA A 74 20.74 -50.90 25.22
C ALA A 74 19.96 -49.67 24.68
N GLY A 75 20.10 -49.37 23.40
CA GLY A 75 19.04 -48.75 22.58
C GLY A 75 18.95 -47.22 22.46
N GLU A 76 19.95 -46.41 22.85
CA GLU A 76 19.88 -44.95 22.63
C GLU A 76 21.26 -44.33 22.32
N PHE A 77 21.62 -44.25 21.03
CA PHE A 77 22.72 -43.41 20.51
C PHE A 77 22.18 -42.03 20.13
N ASN A 78 23.02 -40.99 20.09
CA ASN A 78 22.54 -39.66 19.70
C ASN A 78 22.30 -39.58 18.19
N THR A 79 23.26 -40.10 17.42
CA THR A 79 23.18 -40.28 15.98
C THR A 79 23.71 -41.67 15.63
N GLY A 80 22.99 -42.39 14.78
CA GLY A 80 23.47 -43.65 14.25
C GLY A 80 23.35 -44.86 15.15
N SER A 81 24.30 -45.81 15.01
CA SER A 81 24.22 -47.16 15.59
C SER A 81 25.25 -47.48 16.66
N HIS A 82 26.25 -46.63 16.90
CA HIS A 82 27.31 -46.84 17.90
C HIS A 82 27.67 -45.50 18.56
N ALA A 83 28.44 -45.53 19.65
CA ALA A 83 29.11 -44.36 20.22
C ALA A 83 30.51 -44.73 20.73
N ALA A 84 31.43 -43.76 20.77
CA ALA A 84 32.77 -43.99 21.30
C ALA A 84 32.72 -44.07 22.83
N HIS A 85 33.11 -45.24 23.36
CA HIS A 85 33.19 -45.50 24.79
C HIS A 85 34.52 -44.98 25.35
N VAL A 86 34.48 -44.34 26.51
CA VAL A 86 35.64 -43.80 27.23
C VAL A 86 35.40 -44.05 28.71
N TYR A 87 36.41 -44.50 29.45
CA TYR A 87 36.28 -44.65 30.90
C TYR A 87 37.50 -44.17 31.67
N SER A 88 37.29 -43.95 32.96
CA SER A 88 38.36 -43.84 33.94
C SER A 88 37.97 -44.66 35.16
N LEU A 89 38.92 -45.47 35.65
CA LEU A 89 38.80 -46.18 36.92
C LEU A 89 39.92 -45.79 37.87
N TYR A 90 39.51 -45.64 39.12
CA TYR A 90 40.40 -45.63 40.25
C TYR A 90 40.33 -46.99 40.96
N ARG A 91 41.47 -47.66 41.09
CA ARG A 91 41.62 -48.93 41.81
C ARG A 91 42.63 -48.79 42.92
N VAL A 92 42.20 -49.04 44.16
CA VAL A 92 43.05 -48.89 45.36
C VAL A 92 44.25 -49.83 45.34
N ASN A 93 44.11 -51.00 44.70
CA ASN A 93 45.09 -52.08 44.70
C ASN A 93 46.03 -52.09 43.48
N CYS A 94 46.01 -51.07 42.61
CA CYS A 94 46.89 -50.99 41.44
C CYS A 94 48.00 -49.93 41.61
N ALA A 95 49.16 -50.16 40.98
CA ALA A 95 50.21 -49.16 40.83
C ALA A 95 50.56 -49.03 39.32
N PRO A 96 50.15 -47.95 38.63
CA PRO A 96 49.44 -46.78 39.16
C PRO A 96 47.96 -47.09 39.48
N LYS A 97 47.39 -46.31 40.41
CA LYS A 97 46.00 -46.45 40.88
C LYS A 97 44.96 -46.03 39.83
N ARG A 98 45.39 -45.31 38.79
CA ARG A 98 44.54 -44.79 37.71
C ARG A 98 44.74 -45.60 36.43
N ILE A 99 43.65 -46.15 35.92
CA ILE A 99 43.59 -46.79 34.61
C ILE A 99 42.41 -46.20 33.84
N GLY A 100 42.53 -46.06 32.54
CA GLY A 100 41.49 -45.40 31.76
C GLY A 100 41.74 -45.42 30.27
N GLU A 101 40.70 -45.01 29.57
CA GLU A 101 40.59 -44.94 28.11
C GLU A 101 40.29 -43.52 27.67
N GLY A 102 40.41 -43.30 26.37
CA GLY A 102 40.32 -42.03 25.69
C GLY A 102 40.36 -42.26 24.19
N MET A 103 40.27 -41.18 23.43
CA MET A 103 40.34 -41.20 21.97
C MET A 103 41.20 -40.04 21.49
N ALA A 104 41.82 -40.18 20.34
CA ALA A 104 42.55 -39.13 19.67
C ALA A 104 42.17 -39.07 18.19
N LEU A 105 41.98 -37.86 17.70
CA LEU A 105 41.73 -37.55 16.30
C LEU A 105 43.00 -36.91 15.72
N ASN A 106 43.50 -37.43 14.59
CA ASN A 106 44.55 -36.76 13.82
C ASN A 106 43.91 -35.66 12.98
N TYR A 107 44.10 -34.41 13.39
CA TYR A 107 43.63 -33.23 12.67
C TYR A 107 44.61 -32.08 12.90
N ASN A 108 44.89 -31.30 11.86
CA ASN A 108 45.82 -30.19 11.93
C ASN A 108 45.11 -28.92 12.44
N PHE A 109 45.44 -28.48 13.64
CA PHE A 109 45.01 -27.22 14.22
C PHE A 109 46.12 -26.18 14.04
N PHE A 110 45.78 -25.04 13.44
CA PHE A 110 46.72 -23.97 13.17
C PHE A 110 46.68 -22.90 14.27
N GLN A 111 47.85 -22.43 14.67
CA GLN A 111 48.01 -21.33 15.61
C GLN A 111 47.21 -20.10 15.15
N GLY A 112 46.40 -19.52 16.05
CA GLY A 112 45.64 -18.29 15.77
C GLY A 112 44.34 -18.48 14.97
N GLN A 113 44.03 -19.69 14.48
CA GLN A 113 42.76 -19.98 13.80
C GLN A 113 41.66 -20.29 14.83
N ASN A 114 40.46 -19.73 14.64
CA ASN A 114 39.33 -20.01 15.53
C ASN A 114 38.65 -21.32 15.13
N TYR A 115 38.39 -22.17 16.13
CA TYR A 115 37.69 -23.43 15.98
C TYR A 115 36.54 -23.51 16.99
N LYS A 116 35.50 -24.25 16.60
CA LYS A 116 34.41 -24.63 17.49
C LYS A 116 34.20 -26.13 17.41
N ILE A 117 34.27 -26.81 18.55
CA ILE A 117 33.98 -28.24 18.68
C ILE A 117 32.60 -28.39 19.31
N THR A 118 31.74 -29.15 18.65
CA THR A 118 30.42 -29.56 19.13
C THR A 118 30.40 -31.08 19.23
N TYR A 119 29.90 -31.63 20.33
CA TYR A 119 29.77 -33.09 20.50
C TYR A 119 28.67 -33.42 21.50
N PHE A 120 28.13 -34.64 21.42
CA PHE A 120 27.20 -35.17 22.40
C PHE A 120 27.91 -36.12 23.35
N ILE A 121 27.57 -36.03 24.63
CA ILE A 121 28.16 -36.85 25.70
C ILE A 121 27.07 -37.46 26.59
N LYS A 122 27.23 -38.72 26.96
CA LYS A 122 26.35 -39.46 27.89
C LYS A 122 27.20 -40.19 28.93
N ARG A 123 26.80 -40.14 30.19
CA ARG A 123 27.48 -40.84 31.31
C ARG A 123 26.63 -42.00 31.79
N ASP A 124 27.30 -43.11 32.09
CA ASP A 124 26.69 -44.31 32.65
C ASP A 124 27.46 -44.83 33.86
N LEU A 125 26.75 -45.53 34.75
CA LEU A 125 27.31 -46.09 35.98
C LEU A 125 27.86 -47.49 35.73
N TRP A 126 29.10 -47.73 36.17
CA TRP A 126 29.66 -49.08 36.16
C TRP A 126 28.90 -49.94 37.19
N ILE A 127 28.27 -51.04 36.73
CA ILE A 127 27.56 -51.98 37.61
C ILE A 127 28.51 -52.45 38.74
N GLY A 128 28.15 -52.11 39.99
CA GLY A 128 28.88 -52.52 41.20
C GLY A 128 29.93 -51.53 41.75
N LYS A 129 30.01 -50.29 41.26
CA LYS A 129 30.96 -49.26 41.74
C LYS A 129 30.25 -47.95 42.16
N LEU A 130 30.79 -47.24 43.15
CA LEU A 130 30.23 -45.96 43.62
C LEU A 130 30.49 -44.82 42.59
N PRO A 131 29.53 -43.91 42.35
CA PRO A 131 29.71 -42.79 41.43
C PRO A 131 30.76 -41.80 41.94
N GLY A 132 31.70 -41.42 41.07
CA GLY A 132 32.72 -40.41 41.34
C GLY A 132 32.40 -39.05 40.71
N ILE A 133 33.04 -37.96 41.16
CA ILE A 133 33.06 -36.68 40.40
C ILE A 133 33.80 -36.93 39.09
N PHE A 134 33.25 -36.43 37.98
CA PHE A 134 33.74 -36.66 36.63
C PHE A 134 34.01 -35.33 35.93
N THR A 135 35.22 -35.12 35.44
CA THR A 135 35.48 -34.12 34.39
C THR A 135 36.26 -34.72 33.23
N HIS A 136 35.87 -34.33 32.03
CA HIS A 136 36.55 -34.62 30.78
C HIS A 136 37.13 -33.35 30.19
N ALA A 137 38.10 -33.52 29.28
CA ALA A 137 38.61 -32.42 28.47
C ALA A 137 39.01 -32.92 27.10
N TRP A 138 39.04 -31.97 26.17
CA TRP A 138 39.74 -32.10 24.91
C TRP A 138 41.15 -31.53 25.07
N ILE A 139 42.17 -32.16 24.51
CA ILE A 139 43.57 -31.78 24.66
C ILE A 139 44.20 -31.68 23.28
N LEU A 140 44.85 -30.57 23.00
CA LEU A 140 45.72 -30.40 21.82
C LEU A 140 47.15 -30.66 22.29
N PRO A 141 47.70 -31.85 22.04
CA PRO A 141 48.94 -32.26 22.65
C PRO A 141 50.15 -31.68 21.90
N SER A 142 51.15 -31.19 22.62
CA SER A 142 52.39 -30.67 22.00
C SER A 142 53.22 -31.75 21.29
N ILE A 143 52.97 -33.03 21.58
CA ILE A 143 53.55 -34.20 20.93
C ILE A 143 52.45 -35.22 20.63
N SER A 144 52.53 -35.91 19.49
CA SER A 144 51.60 -36.99 19.16
C SER A 144 51.67 -38.13 20.19
N LEU A 145 50.56 -38.86 20.39
CA LEU A 145 50.52 -40.00 21.33
C LEU A 145 51.63 -41.02 21.01
N PRO A 146 52.34 -41.53 22.03
CA PRO A 146 53.15 -42.72 21.86
C PRO A 146 52.23 -43.94 21.69
N ASN A 147 52.23 -44.55 20.51
CA ASN A 147 51.54 -45.83 20.25
C ASN A 147 52.13 -46.92 21.18
N LYS A 148 51.37 -47.42 22.16
CA LYS A 148 51.83 -48.50 23.05
C LYS A 148 51.35 -49.87 22.54
N PRO A 149 52.22 -50.89 22.45
CA PRO A 149 51.84 -52.22 21.95
C PRO A 149 50.97 -53.02 22.95
N ASN A 150 50.13 -53.89 22.37
CA ASN A 150 49.17 -54.83 22.98
C ASN A 150 49.47 -55.26 24.44
N GLY A 151 48.54 -54.96 25.35
CA GLY A 151 48.42 -55.65 26.65
C GLY A 151 47.10 -56.40 26.73
N THR A 152 47.11 -57.62 27.26
CA THR A 152 45.87 -58.35 27.59
C THR A 152 45.19 -57.69 28.79
N TYR A 153 43.86 -57.74 28.82
CA TYR A 153 43.02 -57.17 29.88
C TYR A 153 43.20 -57.96 31.20
N GLN A 154 44.27 -57.68 31.94
CA GLN A 154 44.50 -58.21 33.28
C GLN A 154 44.44 -57.10 34.33
N ASN A 155 43.81 -57.42 35.47
CA ASN A 155 43.69 -56.54 36.63
C ASN A 155 45.07 -55.92 36.98
N CYS A 156 45.20 -54.60 36.86
CA CYS A 156 46.41 -53.80 37.12
C CYS A 156 47.57 -53.90 36.09
N HIS A 157 47.30 -54.01 34.78
CA HIS A 157 48.35 -54.01 33.76
C HIS A 157 48.91 -52.59 33.46
N PRO A 158 50.25 -52.38 33.38
CA PRO A 158 50.90 -51.08 33.12
C PRO A 158 50.67 -50.50 31.71
N ASN A 159 49.92 -51.19 30.85
CA ASN A 159 49.60 -50.74 29.49
C ASN A 159 48.24 -50.01 29.40
N VAL A 160 47.46 -49.99 30.48
CA VAL A 160 46.13 -49.34 30.56
C VAL A 160 46.20 -48.02 31.36
N ILE A 161 47.40 -47.43 31.44
CA ILE A 161 47.64 -46.17 32.14
C ILE A 161 47.31 -45.02 31.19
N VAL A 162 46.45 -44.11 31.65
CA VAL A 162 46.18 -42.85 30.96
C VAL A 162 47.50 -42.06 30.85
N PRO A 163 48.02 -41.75 29.64
CA PRO A 163 49.28 -41.02 29.48
C PRO A 163 49.25 -39.67 30.22
N ASP A 164 50.39 -39.15 30.65
CA ASP A 164 50.43 -37.77 31.17
C ASP A 164 50.14 -36.77 30.04
N ILE A 165 49.54 -35.62 30.38
CA ILE A 165 49.35 -34.53 29.41
C ILE A 165 50.74 -33.94 29.11
N PRO A 166 51.19 -33.93 27.85
CA PRO A 166 52.51 -33.39 27.52
C PRO A 166 52.64 -31.92 27.93
N PRO A 167 53.83 -31.46 28.38
CA PRO A 167 54.06 -30.04 28.61
C PRO A 167 53.75 -29.20 27.37
N LEU A 168 53.19 -27.99 27.52
CA LEU A 168 52.80 -27.08 26.43
C LEU A 168 51.58 -27.53 25.60
N SER A 169 50.80 -28.50 26.07
CA SER A 169 49.51 -28.86 25.46
C SER A 169 48.42 -27.87 25.87
N ASP A 170 47.51 -27.52 24.97
CA ASP A 170 46.30 -26.76 25.32
C ASP A 170 45.24 -27.73 25.85
N VAL A 171 44.64 -27.40 27.01
CA VAL A 171 43.59 -28.21 27.65
C VAL A 171 42.26 -27.45 27.58
N LEU A 172 41.33 -27.99 26.82
CA LEU A 172 40.01 -27.44 26.57
C LEU A 172 39.00 -28.07 27.54
N VAL A 173 38.76 -27.39 28.65
CA VAL A 173 37.83 -27.83 29.70
C VAL A 173 36.43 -27.26 29.42
N PRO A 174 35.37 -28.08 29.40
CA PRO A 174 34.01 -27.61 29.23
C PRO A 174 33.55 -26.74 30.43
N PRO A 175 32.64 -25.78 30.21
CA PRO A 175 32.29 -24.76 31.21
C PRO A 175 31.48 -25.25 32.43
N LEU A 176 30.99 -26.49 32.46
CA LEU A 176 30.23 -27.05 33.58
C LEU A 176 30.66 -28.51 33.88
N PRO A 177 30.75 -28.93 35.16
CA PRO A 177 30.97 -30.33 35.53
C PRO A 177 29.74 -31.18 35.15
N PHE A 178 29.98 -32.33 34.52
CA PHE A 178 28.92 -33.18 33.97
C PHE A 178 28.26 -34.05 35.06
N THR A 179 27.09 -33.65 35.56
CA THR A 179 26.37 -34.32 36.66
C THR A 179 25.26 -35.27 36.22
N ASN A 180 24.77 -35.17 34.98
CA ASN A 180 23.63 -35.95 34.51
C ASN A 180 24.04 -37.39 34.13
N ILE A 181 23.30 -38.37 34.64
CA ILE A 181 23.48 -39.80 34.34
C ILE A 181 22.34 -40.22 33.40
N GLY A 182 22.66 -40.97 32.34
CA GLY A 182 21.66 -41.65 31.52
C GLY A 182 21.13 -40.90 30.29
N SER A 183 21.36 -39.60 30.13
CA SER A 183 20.90 -38.81 28.97
C SER A 183 22.04 -38.20 28.17
N TRP A 184 21.87 -38.12 26.84
CA TRP A 184 22.78 -37.39 25.94
C TRP A 184 22.67 -35.88 26.17
N THR A 185 23.82 -35.21 26.22
CA THR A 185 23.91 -33.75 26.37
C THR A 185 24.86 -33.20 25.32
N GLN A 186 24.45 -32.18 24.60
CA GLN A 186 25.31 -31.46 23.65
C GLN A 186 26.24 -30.52 24.41
N ILE A 187 27.51 -30.51 24.04
CA ILE A 187 28.53 -29.60 24.58
C ILE A 187 29.18 -28.85 23.41
N GLU A 188 29.39 -27.55 23.60
CA GLU A 188 30.07 -26.67 22.64
C GLU A 188 31.30 -26.03 23.31
N ILE A 189 32.44 -26.05 22.61
CA ILE A 189 33.70 -25.44 23.06
C ILE A 189 34.30 -24.65 21.89
N SER A 190 34.48 -23.35 22.06
CA SER A 190 35.22 -22.49 21.12
C SER A 190 36.63 -22.23 21.64
N PHE A 191 37.65 -22.31 20.77
CA PHE A 191 39.04 -22.10 21.14
C PHE A 191 39.90 -21.62 19.97
N THR A 192 41.07 -21.08 20.31
CA THR A 192 42.10 -20.63 19.38
C THR A 192 43.43 -21.27 19.80
N PRO A 193 44.04 -22.17 19.01
CA PRO A 193 45.28 -22.85 19.38
C PRO A 193 46.42 -21.88 19.65
N THR A 194 47.18 -22.13 20.73
CA THR A 194 48.36 -21.32 21.08
C THR A 194 49.58 -21.63 20.20
N MET A 195 49.61 -22.79 19.54
CA MET A 195 50.60 -23.22 18.56
C MET A 195 49.97 -24.22 17.56
N ASN A 196 50.73 -24.69 16.56
CA ASN A 196 50.24 -25.72 15.64
C ASN A 196 50.20 -27.09 16.33
N PHE A 197 49.09 -27.80 16.20
CA PHE A 197 48.90 -29.16 16.73
C PHE A 197 48.40 -30.10 15.63
N THR A 198 48.74 -31.39 15.73
CA THR A 198 48.38 -32.41 14.72
C THR A 198 47.39 -33.44 15.23
N GLN A 199 46.98 -33.33 16.50
CA GLN A 199 46.05 -34.23 17.16
C GLN A 199 45.11 -33.50 18.11
N LEU A 200 43.99 -34.13 18.41
CA LEU A 200 43.02 -33.70 19.42
C LEU A 200 42.62 -34.91 20.26
N TRP A 201 42.90 -34.90 21.56
CA TRP A 201 42.62 -36.02 22.47
C TRP A 201 41.41 -35.74 23.34
N PHE A 202 40.47 -36.67 23.44
CA PHE A 202 39.41 -36.65 24.44
C PHE A 202 39.71 -37.67 25.54
N ARG A 203 39.65 -37.23 26.80
CA ARG A 203 39.84 -38.09 27.97
C ARG A 203 39.27 -37.49 29.25
N CYS A 204 39.19 -38.34 30.27
CA CYS A 204 38.92 -37.93 31.65
C CYS A 204 40.16 -37.24 32.26
N ILE A 205 39.99 -36.15 33.02
CA ILE A 205 41.11 -35.37 33.59
C ILE A 205 41.08 -35.15 35.11
N THR A 206 39.96 -35.32 35.83
CA THR A 206 39.95 -35.24 37.32
C THR A 206 39.50 -36.52 38.01
N ASP A 207 40.01 -36.70 39.24
CA ASP A 207 39.81 -37.85 40.12
C ASP A 207 38.56 -37.68 41.01
N PRO A 208 37.84 -38.76 41.35
CA PRO A 208 36.94 -38.77 42.48
C PRO A 208 37.72 -38.81 43.81
N GLU A 209 38.11 -37.62 44.31
CA GLU A 209 38.68 -37.32 45.64
C GLU A 209 39.79 -38.28 46.16
N GLU A 210 41.04 -37.86 46.01
CA GLU A 210 42.26 -38.57 46.45
C GLU A 210 42.45 -38.64 47.98
N ASN A 211 41.53 -38.08 48.79
CA ASN A 211 41.75 -37.76 50.22
C ASN A 211 40.76 -38.37 51.25
N SER A 212 40.09 -39.50 50.97
CA SER A 212 39.35 -40.23 52.01
C SER A 212 39.60 -41.75 51.96
N ASP A 213 39.82 -42.35 53.14
CA ASP A 213 39.91 -43.78 53.54
C ASP A 213 39.23 -44.85 52.63
N PRO A 214 39.61 -46.16 52.71
CA PRO A 214 39.66 -47.08 51.57
C PRO A 214 38.31 -47.24 50.88
N VAL A 215 38.11 -46.49 49.81
CA VAL A 215 36.88 -46.55 49.02
C VAL A 215 36.93 -47.76 48.08
N PRO A 216 35.84 -48.53 47.90
CA PRO A 216 35.76 -49.52 46.82
C PRO A 216 36.09 -48.89 45.46
N ASP A 217 36.61 -49.69 44.53
CA ASP A 217 36.91 -49.27 43.16
C ASP A 217 35.82 -48.32 42.61
N ARG A 218 36.23 -47.15 42.08
CA ARG A 218 35.33 -46.18 41.43
C ARG A 218 35.57 -46.22 39.93
N GLY A 219 34.51 -46.06 39.14
CA GLY A 219 34.61 -46.04 37.68
C GLY A 219 33.46 -45.29 37.04
N ASN A 220 33.74 -44.59 35.94
CA ASN A 220 32.73 -43.92 35.12
C ASN A 220 32.84 -44.39 33.67
N HIS A 221 31.71 -44.74 33.05
CA HIS A 221 31.61 -44.92 31.60
C HIS A 221 31.08 -43.64 30.99
N VAL A 222 31.71 -43.21 29.91
CA VAL A 222 31.29 -42.06 29.13
C VAL A 222 31.23 -42.46 27.68
N TYR A 223 30.18 -42.02 27.01
CA TYR A 223 29.96 -42.22 25.60
C TYR A 223 29.97 -40.85 24.93
N VAL A 224 30.69 -40.74 23.82
CA VAL A 224 30.75 -39.53 22.99
C VAL A 224 30.27 -39.88 21.59
N ASP A 225 29.49 -38.98 21.00
CA ASP A 225 28.87 -39.16 19.68
C ASP A 225 28.71 -37.80 18.98
N ASP A 226 28.46 -37.82 17.67
CA ASP A 226 28.18 -36.65 16.80
C ASP A 226 29.20 -35.51 16.97
N ILE A 227 30.48 -35.81 16.72
CA ILE A 227 31.59 -34.88 16.94
C ILE A 227 31.77 -34.03 15.68
N THR A 228 31.49 -32.74 15.82
CA THR A 228 31.66 -31.73 14.76
C THR A 228 32.78 -30.74 15.15
N ILE A 229 33.73 -30.51 14.24
CA ILE A 229 34.71 -29.41 14.32
C ILE A 229 34.45 -28.44 13.19
N GLU A 230 34.08 -27.22 13.56
CA GLU A 230 33.89 -26.10 12.67
C GLU A 230 35.16 -25.23 12.65
N CYS A 231 35.76 -25.07 11.47
CA CYS A 231 36.75 -24.02 11.26
C CYS A 231 36.01 -22.70 11.06
N ILE A 232 36.17 -21.78 12.00
CA ILE A 232 35.63 -20.42 11.89
C ILE A 232 36.63 -19.62 11.07
N MET A 233 36.54 -19.73 9.74
CA MET A 233 37.43 -18.98 8.84
C MET A 233 37.25 -17.47 9.09
N PRO A 234 38.30 -16.73 9.50
CA PRO A 234 38.17 -15.32 9.80
C PRO A 234 38.14 -14.43 8.56
N PHE A 235 38.25 -15.00 7.35
CA PHE A 235 38.50 -14.20 6.15
C PHE A 235 37.69 -14.65 4.95
N CYS A 236 37.24 -13.65 4.20
CA CYS A 236 36.66 -13.79 2.88
C CYS A 236 37.73 -14.15 1.84
N ASN A 237 38.19 -15.40 1.82
CA ASN A 237 39.23 -15.84 0.89
C ASN A 237 38.64 -16.22 -0.48
N LEU A 238 37.87 -15.31 -1.07
CA LEU A 238 37.27 -15.46 -2.41
C LEU A 238 38.21 -14.99 -3.53
N CYS A 239 39.34 -14.36 -3.18
CA CYS A 239 40.37 -13.96 -4.11
C CYS A 239 41.12 -15.18 -4.66
N GLN A 240 41.25 -15.27 -5.99
CA GLN A 240 42.05 -16.31 -6.62
C GLN A 240 43.54 -16.13 -6.27
N PRO A 241 44.34 -17.22 -6.15
CA PRO A 241 45.77 -17.13 -5.78
C PRO A 241 46.64 -16.31 -6.75
N ASN A 242 46.15 -16.08 -7.98
CA ASN A 242 46.90 -15.43 -9.05
C ASN A 242 46.60 -13.93 -9.21
N GLN A 243 45.79 -13.33 -8.33
CA GLN A 243 45.46 -11.90 -8.35
C GLN A 243 46.27 -11.14 -7.28
N SER A 244 46.55 -9.84 -7.51
CA SER A 244 47.16 -8.98 -6.48
C SER A 244 46.16 -8.79 -5.33
N GLN A 245 46.42 -9.46 -4.20
CA GLN A 245 45.54 -9.46 -3.03
C GLN A 245 45.92 -8.32 -2.07
N ILE A 246 44.92 -7.56 -1.62
CA ILE A 246 45.05 -6.49 -0.62
C ILE A 246 44.11 -6.82 0.52
N ASN A 247 44.66 -7.22 1.66
CA ASN A 247 43.88 -7.57 2.85
C ASN A 247 43.84 -6.38 3.81
N LEU A 248 42.71 -5.68 3.84
CA LEU A 248 42.40 -4.56 4.73
C LEU A 248 41.52 -5.04 5.90
N THR A 249 42.00 -6.07 6.59
CA THR A 249 41.25 -6.81 7.61
C THR A 249 41.84 -6.72 9.01
N ASN A 250 42.88 -5.89 9.22
CA ASN A 250 43.48 -5.71 10.54
C ASN A 250 42.54 -4.85 11.41
N PRO A 251 41.94 -5.40 12.48
CA PRO A 251 40.97 -4.66 13.30
C PRO A 251 41.58 -3.44 14.02
N ASN A 252 42.91 -3.35 14.10
CA ASN A 252 43.61 -2.21 14.69
C ASN A 252 43.80 -1.04 13.71
N PHE A 253 43.61 -1.26 12.41
CA PHE A 253 43.76 -0.22 11.39
C PHE A 253 42.40 0.12 10.82
N THR A 254 42.01 1.38 10.94
CA THR A 254 40.77 1.89 10.37
C THR A 254 41.02 2.76 9.17
N LYS A 255 42.22 3.35 8.99
CA LYS A 255 42.50 4.25 7.85
C LYS A 255 43.30 3.56 6.76
N LEU A 256 43.06 3.94 5.50
CA LEU A 256 43.80 3.40 4.36
C LEU A 256 45.32 3.67 4.50
N SER A 257 45.71 4.86 4.97
CA SER A 257 47.11 5.21 5.17
C SER A 257 47.83 4.36 6.22
N GLU A 258 47.11 3.80 7.21
CA GLU A 258 47.68 2.92 8.26
C GLU A 258 48.13 1.58 7.69
N TYR A 259 47.57 1.16 6.55
CA TYR A 259 48.02 -0.01 5.79
C TYR A 259 49.25 0.28 4.90
N GLY A 260 49.79 1.51 4.95
CA GLY A 260 50.92 1.93 4.10
C GLY A 260 50.56 2.07 2.62
N LEU A 261 49.27 2.20 2.30
CA LEU A 261 48.76 2.32 0.95
C LEU A 261 48.43 3.78 0.62
N ASN A 262 48.96 4.26 -0.50
CA ASN A 262 48.63 5.58 -1.06
C ASN A 262 47.74 5.49 -2.30
N THR A 263 47.55 4.29 -2.85
CA THR A 263 46.72 3.95 -4.01
C THR A 263 46.26 2.50 -3.90
N ILE A 264 45.14 2.14 -4.52
CA ILE A 264 44.75 0.75 -4.74
C ILE A 264 45.16 0.38 -6.19
N PRO A 265 46.08 -0.59 -6.38
CA PRO A 265 46.43 -1.07 -7.71
C PRO A 265 45.21 -1.54 -8.52
N THR A 266 45.17 -1.16 -9.79
CA THR A 266 44.14 -1.60 -10.75
C THR A 266 44.11 -3.12 -10.85
N GLY A 267 42.92 -3.73 -10.91
CA GLY A 267 42.78 -5.18 -11.03
C GLY A 267 42.92 -5.95 -9.72
N SER A 268 43.16 -5.26 -8.59
CA SER A 268 43.37 -5.92 -7.30
C SER A 268 42.12 -6.59 -6.74
N CYS A 269 42.35 -7.67 -6.02
CA CYS A 269 41.36 -8.29 -5.17
C CYS A 269 41.52 -7.77 -3.74
N VAL A 270 40.53 -7.02 -3.24
CA VAL A 270 40.59 -6.31 -1.97
C VAL A 270 39.62 -6.95 -0.99
N SER A 271 40.08 -7.29 0.22
CA SER A 271 39.21 -7.76 1.30
C SER A 271 39.15 -6.71 2.41
N ILE A 272 37.95 -6.34 2.86
CA ILE A 272 37.72 -5.29 3.86
C ILE A 272 36.92 -5.85 5.04
N ALA A 273 37.44 -5.66 6.25
CA ALA A 273 36.73 -5.95 7.50
C ALA A 273 36.49 -4.68 8.30
N GLY A 274 35.37 -4.61 9.02
CA GLY A 274 35.01 -3.44 9.82
C GLY A 274 34.85 -2.18 8.96
N ARG A 275 35.28 -1.02 9.48
CA ARG A 275 35.19 0.27 8.78
C ARG A 275 36.57 0.66 8.22
N LEU A 276 36.64 0.81 6.90
CA LEU A 276 37.78 1.40 6.20
C LEU A 276 37.53 2.88 5.93
N GLU A 277 38.29 3.75 6.58
CA GLU A 277 38.35 5.19 6.36
C GLU A 277 39.33 5.52 5.22
N ILE A 278 38.81 6.08 4.14
CA ILE A 278 39.62 6.66 3.07
C ILE A 278 40.03 8.06 3.52
N ASP A 279 41.27 8.20 3.96
CA ASP A 279 41.85 9.43 4.50
C ASP A 279 42.81 10.13 3.54
N ILE A 280 42.99 9.56 2.35
CA ILE A 280 43.82 10.08 1.26
C ILE A 280 42.91 10.48 0.10
N ASN A 281 43.21 11.61 -0.53
CA ASN A 281 42.39 12.11 -1.65
C ASN A 281 42.67 11.34 -2.95
N ASN A 282 41.67 11.26 -3.83
CA ASN A 282 41.76 10.67 -5.17
C ASN A 282 42.14 9.17 -5.18
N ILE A 283 41.62 8.41 -4.20
CA ILE A 283 41.74 6.95 -4.22
C ILE A 283 40.83 6.38 -5.32
N GLN A 284 41.33 5.35 -6.02
CA GLN A 284 40.65 4.74 -7.16
C GLN A 284 40.56 3.23 -6.96
N PHE A 285 39.35 2.66 -7.07
CA PHE A 285 39.13 1.23 -7.21
C PHE A 285 38.84 0.94 -8.69
N ASP A 286 39.87 0.65 -9.49
CA ASP A 286 39.71 0.44 -10.92
C ASP A 286 39.89 -1.04 -11.28
N ASN A 287 38.89 -1.64 -11.93
CA ASN A 287 38.82 -3.06 -12.28
C ASN A 287 39.05 -4.00 -11.06
N CYS A 288 38.73 -3.55 -9.86
CA CYS A 288 38.95 -4.27 -8.61
C CYS A 288 37.81 -5.24 -8.30
N ASN A 289 38.13 -6.32 -7.57
CA ASN A 289 37.13 -7.15 -6.90
C ASN A 289 37.24 -6.90 -5.39
N VAL A 290 36.25 -6.21 -4.82
CA VAL A 290 36.20 -5.79 -3.43
C VAL A 290 35.22 -6.67 -2.66
N TYR A 291 35.73 -7.39 -1.69
CA TYR A 291 34.98 -8.31 -0.83
C TYR A 291 34.83 -7.70 0.56
N LEU A 292 33.59 -7.60 1.03
CA LEU A 292 33.22 -6.93 2.27
C LEU A 292 32.68 -7.94 3.28
N GLU A 293 33.33 -8.01 4.45
CA GLU A 293 32.87 -8.86 5.56
C GLU A 293 31.52 -8.38 6.14
N PRO A 294 30.81 -9.25 6.90
CA PRO A 294 29.55 -8.89 7.52
C PRO A 294 29.57 -7.53 8.23
N GLY A 295 28.72 -6.61 7.79
CA GLY A 295 28.63 -5.25 8.36
C GLY A 295 29.79 -4.30 8.04
N ALA A 296 30.70 -4.64 7.13
CA ALA A 296 31.81 -3.77 6.74
C ALA A 296 31.35 -2.49 6.03
N GLU A 297 32.15 -1.41 6.13
CA GLU A 297 31.84 -0.08 5.60
C GLU A 297 33.08 0.56 4.96
N ILE A 298 32.93 1.12 3.76
CA ILE A 298 33.92 2.03 3.17
C ILE A 298 33.46 3.45 3.47
N TYR A 299 34.21 4.20 4.25
CA TYR A 299 33.85 5.55 4.67
C TYR A 299 34.85 6.56 4.10
N LEU A 300 34.39 7.53 3.33
CA LEU A 300 35.26 8.63 2.90
C LEU A 300 35.42 9.67 3.99
N ASN A 301 36.62 10.21 4.21
CA ASN A 301 36.73 11.41 5.04
C ASN A 301 36.13 12.64 4.31
N PRO A 302 35.55 13.62 5.05
CA PRO A 302 34.92 14.80 4.46
C PRO A 302 35.84 15.60 3.53
N GLY A 303 35.32 16.04 2.38
CA GLY A 303 36.03 16.85 1.39
C GLY A 303 36.95 16.08 0.44
N LEU A 304 36.97 14.74 0.53
CA LEU A 304 37.79 13.89 -0.33
C LEU A 304 37.01 13.36 -1.55
N ASN A 305 37.74 12.85 -2.53
CA ASN A 305 37.21 12.27 -3.75
C ASN A 305 37.58 10.79 -3.84
N LEU A 306 36.61 9.97 -4.25
CA LEU A 306 36.76 8.56 -4.55
C LEU A 306 36.35 8.27 -5.98
N SER A 307 37.04 7.36 -6.68
CA SER A 307 36.57 6.82 -7.94
C SER A 307 36.52 5.31 -7.96
N SER A 308 35.59 4.75 -8.73
CA SER A 308 35.49 3.34 -9.03
C SER A 308 35.09 3.14 -10.48
N ILE A 309 35.92 2.45 -11.27
CA ILE A 309 35.63 2.19 -12.68
C ILE A 309 35.79 0.70 -12.96
N GLY A 310 34.75 0.03 -13.48
CA GLY A 310 34.85 -1.38 -13.86
C GLY A 310 34.99 -2.35 -12.67
N SER A 311 34.68 -1.90 -11.45
CA SER A 311 34.94 -2.67 -10.22
C SER A 311 33.69 -3.35 -9.71
N THR A 312 33.89 -4.36 -8.84
CA THR A 312 32.81 -5.10 -8.21
C THR A 312 32.96 -5.05 -6.69
N PHE A 313 31.94 -4.61 -5.98
CA PHE A 313 31.82 -4.64 -4.52
C PHE A 313 30.79 -5.70 -4.13
N ARG A 314 31.12 -6.62 -3.21
CA ARG A 314 30.20 -7.70 -2.81
C ARG A 314 30.40 -8.17 -1.38
N GLY A 315 29.30 -8.56 -0.75
CA GLY A 315 29.31 -9.21 0.55
C GLY A 315 29.94 -10.61 0.50
N CYS A 316 30.47 -11.05 1.64
CA CYS A 316 31.16 -12.34 1.76
C CYS A 316 30.25 -13.48 2.18
N SER A 317 29.72 -13.41 3.40
CA SER A 317 28.83 -14.42 3.99
C SER A 317 27.49 -13.84 4.45
N GLN A 318 27.46 -12.53 4.64
CA GLN A 318 26.31 -11.72 5.00
C GLN A 318 26.39 -10.39 4.25
N MET A 319 25.30 -9.63 4.28
CA MET A 319 25.28 -8.28 3.76
C MET A 319 26.34 -7.41 4.45
N TRP A 320 26.80 -6.37 3.75
CA TRP A 320 27.68 -5.34 4.29
C TRP A 320 26.93 -4.01 4.43
N LYS A 321 27.55 -3.02 5.08
CA LYS A 321 26.86 -1.80 5.50
C LYS A 321 26.67 -0.81 4.35
N SER A 322 27.75 -0.16 3.88
CA SER A 322 27.69 0.87 2.82
C SER A 322 29.03 1.41 2.33
N ILE A 323 29.02 2.03 1.14
CA ILE A 323 30.00 3.04 0.74
C ILE A 323 29.45 4.41 1.16
N THR A 324 30.03 4.99 2.19
CA THR A 324 29.53 6.23 2.82
C THR A 324 30.32 7.45 2.33
N ILE A 325 29.60 8.38 1.71
CA ILE A 325 30.11 9.64 1.12
C ILE A 325 29.57 10.81 1.96
N PRO A 326 30.39 11.43 2.84
CA PRO A 326 29.94 12.52 3.68
C PRO A 326 29.98 13.88 2.97
N ASN A 327 29.50 14.91 3.67
CA ASN A 327 29.40 16.28 3.19
C ASN A 327 30.73 16.84 2.66
N GLY A 328 30.67 17.48 1.51
CA GLY A 328 31.80 18.04 0.77
C GLY A 328 32.57 17.05 -0.10
N SER A 329 32.27 15.75 0.00
CA SER A 329 33.00 14.70 -0.73
C SER A 329 32.36 14.37 -2.09
N SER A 330 33.15 13.74 -2.97
CA SER A 330 32.66 13.25 -4.27
C SER A 330 32.94 11.77 -4.49
N PHE A 331 32.04 11.12 -5.23
CA PHE A 331 32.21 9.75 -5.68
C PHE A 331 31.89 9.62 -7.17
N ASN A 332 32.86 9.15 -7.94
CA ASN A 332 32.74 8.88 -9.37
C ASN A 332 32.73 7.36 -9.60
N CYS A 333 31.55 6.78 -9.82
CA CYS A 333 31.36 5.35 -10.03
C CYS A 333 30.86 5.08 -11.44
N LYS A 334 31.60 4.28 -12.22
CA LYS A 334 31.25 3.97 -13.60
C LYS A 334 31.43 2.50 -13.90
N SER A 335 30.50 1.92 -14.67
CA SER A 335 30.61 0.53 -15.15
C SER A 335 30.92 -0.48 -14.03
N SER A 336 30.43 -0.21 -12.81
CA SER A 336 30.75 -0.98 -11.61
C SER A 336 29.53 -1.75 -11.10
N TYR A 337 29.78 -2.78 -10.31
CA TYR A 337 28.76 -3.65 -9.72
C TYR A 337 28.82 -3.57 -8.19
N ILE A 338 27.67 -3.46 -7.54
CA ILE A 338 27.50 -3.38 -6.10
C ILE A 338 26.50 -4.46 -5.71
N TYR A 339 26.88 -5.38 -4.83
CA TYR A 339 26.08 -6.53 -4.42
C TYR A 339 25.88 -6.60 -2.91
N ASP A 340 24.70 -7.03 -2.48
CA ASP A 340 24.41 -7.47 -1.11
C ASP A 340 24.71 -6.41 -0.03
N ALA A 341 24.51 -5.13 -0.33
CA ALA A 341 24.66 -4.04 0.61
C ALA A 341 23.34 -3.74 1.33
N ARG A 342 23.40 -3.33 2.61
CA ARG A 342 22.25 -2.68 3.26
C ARG A 342 21.92 -1.35 2.58
N LYS A 343 22.96 -0.57 2.28
CA LYS A 343 22.89 0.65 1.48
C LYS A 343 24.08 0.65 0.53
N GLY A 344 23.89 0.45 -0.77
CA GLY A 344 25.01 0.41 -1.72
C GLY A 344 25.89 1.66 -1.62
N ILE A 345 25.26 2.83 -1.78
CA ILE A 345 25.88 4.15 -1.55
C ILE A 345 25.07 4.91 -0.50
N HIS A 346 25.72 5.40 0.56
CA HIS A 346 25.14 6.30 1.56
C HIS A 346 25.72 7.70 1.41
N SER A 347 24.96 8.62 0.84
CA SER A 347 25.34 10.03 0.69
C SER A 347 24.79 10.86 1.85
N ILE A 348 25.63 11.67 2.51
CA ILE A 348 25.25 12.48 3.67
C ILE A 348 25.58 13.96 3.44
N GLY A 349 24.58 14.84 3.44
CA GLY A 349 24.76 16.28 3.24
C GLY A 349 25.05 16.65 1.78
N ASN A 350 25.83 17.70 1.55
CA ASN A 350 26.15 18.16 0.21
C ASN A 350 27.26 17.29 -0.41
N THR A 351 26.92 16.42 -1.35
CA THR A 351 27.86 15.51 -2.01
C THR A 351 27.84 15.71 -3.51
N THR A 352 28.84 15.15 -4.20
CA THR A 352 28.81 15.02 -5.66
C THR A 352 28.86 13.55 -6.05
N LEU A 353 27.82 13.04 -6.71
CA LEU A 353 27.76 11.67 -7.20
C LEU A 353 27.74 11.70 -8.73
N ASN A 354 28.74 11.08 -9.35
CA ASN A 354 28.78 10.84 -10.79
C ASN A 354 28.62 9.34 -11.04
N LEU A 355 27.40 8.91 -11.34
CA LEU A 355 27.02 7.50 -11.44
C LEU A 355 26.52 7.20 -12.86
N PHE A 356 27.32 6.43 -13.60
CA PHE A 356 27.01 6.06 -14.98
C PHE A 356 27.18 4.56 -15.21
N ASN A 357 26.15 3.91 -15.74
CA ASN A 357 26.21 2.50 -16.13
C ASN A 357 26.65 1.57 -14.97
N ASN A 358 26.08 1.74 -13.78
CA ASN A 358 26.38 0.86 -12.63
C ASN A 358 25.23 -0.10 -12.34
N HIS A 359 25.54 -1.22 -11.71
CA HIS A 359 24.56 -2.23 -11.33
C HIS A 359 24.54 -2.44 -9.81
N PHE A 360 23.35 -2.29 -9.21
CA PHE A 360 23.06 -2.50 -7.80
C PHE A 360 22.18 -3.74 -7.69
N TYR A 361 22.75 -4.83 -7.17
CA TYR A 361 22.13 -6.15 -7.17
C TYR A 361 21.94 -6.69 -5.75
N ASN A 362 20.69 -7.03 -5.42
CA ASN A 362 20.35 -7.54 -4.08
C ASN A 362 20.81 -6.59 -2.95
N ASP A 363 20.82 -5.29 -3.24
CA ASP A 363 20.97 -4.27 -2.21
C ASP A 363 19.60 -4.01 -1.57
N GLU A 364 19.54 -3.83 -0.25
CA GLU A 364 18.28 -3.46 0.39
C GLU A 364 17.85 -2.06 -0.09
N ILE A 365 18.81 -1.14 -0.17
CA ILE A 365 18.69 0.16 -0.80
C ILE A 365 19.92 0.39 -1.69
N GLY A 366 19.75 0.67 -2.98
CA GLY A 366 20.87 0.95 -3.87
C GLY A 366 21.59 2.25 -3.51
N ILE A 367 20.87 3.37 -3.48
CA ILE A 367 21.36 4.68 -3.05
C ILE A 367 20.48 5.23 -1.93
N TYR A 368 21.11 5.53 -0.79
CA TYR A 368 20.49 6.22 0.32
C TYR A 368 21.05 7.63 0.44
N ALA A 369 20.27 8.63 0.06
CA ALA A 369 20.63 10.05 0.13
C ALA A 369 19.97 10.70 1.35
N GLU A 370 20.80 11.23 2.26
CA GLU A 370 20.36 11.76 3.54
C GLU A 370 20.90 13.18 3.76
N GLY A 371 20.00 14.16 3.82
CA GLY A 371 20.37 15.55 4.05
C GLY A 371 21.08 16.20 2.86
N GLY A 372 20.84 17.50 2.64
CA GLY A 372 21.63 18.30 1.70
C GLY A 372 21.39 18.00 0.21
N ILE A 373 22.35 18.39 -0.63
CA ILE A 373 22.25 18.28 -2.10
C ILE A 373 23.16 17.17 -2.61
N VAL A 374 22.60 16.25 -3.38
CA VAL A 374 23.35 15.30 -4.20
C VAL A 374 23.54 15.91 -5.58
N ASN A 375 24.72 16.48 -5.83
CA ASN A 375 25.07 17.07 -7.11
C ASN A 375 25.41 15.97 -8.13
N THR A 376 24.70 15.91 -9.26
CA THR A 376 24.91 14.94 -10.35
C THR A 376 25.37 15.66 -11.63
N PRO A 377 26.66 16.04 -11.73
CA PRO A 377 27.15 16.92 -12.80
C PRO A 377 27.02 16.32 -14.21
N SER A 378 27.03 14.99 -14.35
CA SER A 378 26.85 14.28 -15.63
C SER A 378 25.51 13.53 -15.70
N PHE A 379 24.52 13.93 -14.89
CA PHE A 379 23.32 13.15 -14.59
C PHE A 379 23.63 11.76 -14.01
N MET A 380 22.61 11.14 -13.43
CA MET A 380 22.68 9.74 -13.02
C MET A 380 21.97 8.94 -14.10
N GLU A 381 22.70 8.19 -14.92
CA GLU A 381 22.20 7.58 -16.16
C GLU A 381 22.70 6.15 -16.34
N GLU A 382 21.95 5.32 -17.06
CA GLU A 382 22.27 3.91 -17.36
C GLU A 382 22.44 3.00 -16.14
N ASN A 383 22.03 3.42 -14.94
CA ASN A 383 22.18 2.60 -13.74
C ASN A 383 21.02 1.60 -13.62
N VAL A 384 21.33 0.39 -13.12
CA VAL A 384 20.37 -0.69 -12.90
C VAL A 384 20.27 -1.00 -11.41
N PHE A 385 19.06 -1.00 -10.87
CA PHE A 385 18.71 -1.39 -9.51
C PHE A 385 17.81 -2.61 -9.56
N GLU A 386 18.29 -3.77 -9.10
CA GLU A 386 17.57 -5.02 -9.29
C GLU A 386 17.73 -6.03 -8.16
N SER A 387 16.65 -6.77 -7.85
CA SER A 387 16.74 -8.02 -7.06
C SER A 387 16.80 -9.24 -7.99
N ILE A 388 17.84 -10.05 -7.86
CA ILE A 388 18.15 -11.21 -8.72
C ILE A 388 18.39 -12.51 -7.94
N SER A 389 18.17 -13.66 -8.59
CA SER A 389 18.50 -15.01 -8.04
C SER A 389 20.03 -15.22 -7.95
N PRO A 390 20.58 -15.86 -6.89
CA PRO A 390 19.93 -16.65 -5.84
C PRO A 390 19.29 -15.87 -4.68
N GLY A 391 19.21 -14.54 -4.75
CA GLY A 391 18.65 -13.66 -3.73
C GLY A 391 19.70 -13.05 -2.81
N PHE A 392 19.21 -12.32 -1.79
CA PHE A 392 20.03 -11.61 -0.80
C PHE A 392 20.88 -12.54 0.05
N LEU A 393 22.12 -12.16 0.34
CA LEU A 393 22.87 -12.75 1.46
C LEU A 393 22.15 -12.50 2.80
N PRO A 394 22.35 -13.36 3.82
CA PRO A 394 21.79 -13.12 5.14
C PRO A 394 22.19 -11.76 5.70
N ASN A 395 21.29 -11.11 6.43
CA ASN A 395 21.60 -9.81 7.04
C ASN A 395 22.64 -9.98 8.16
N TYR A 396 23.43 -8.94 8.42
CA TYR A 396 24.37 -8.93 9.54
C TYR A 396 23.68 -8.51 10.85
N GLY A 397 24.23 -8.94 11.98
CA GLY A 397 23.69 -8.59 13.30
C GLY A 397 22.35 -9.26 13.66
N GLY A 398 21.92 -10.29 12.91
CA GLY A 398 20.72 -11.09 13.22
C GLY A 398 19.38 -10.47 12.80
N ALA A 399 19.40 -9.37 12.05
CA ALA A 399 18.19 -8.82 11.46
C ALA A 399 17.60 -9.77 10.38
N PRO A 400 16.29 -9.73 10.10
CA PRO A 400 15.71 -10.51 9.01
C PRO A 400 16.37 -10.16 7.67
N THR A 401 16.60 -11.20 6.85
CA THR A 401 17.09 -11.04 5.48
C THR A 401 15.97 -10.48 4.60
N PRO A 402 16.20 -9.42 3.80
CA PRO A 402 15.23 -8.95 2.82
C PRO A 402 14.92 -10.05 1.79
N GLY A 403 13.65 -10.24 1.47
CA GLY A 403 13.25 -11.12 0.36
C GLY A 403 13.34 -10.44 -1.01
N ILE A 404 13.34 -9.10 -1.03
CA ILE A 404 13.39 -8.22 -2.19
C ILE A 404 13.93 -6.86 -1.75
N GLY A 405 14.57 -6.11 -2.65
CA GLY A 405 15.07 -4.77 -2.37
C GLY A 405 13.94 -3.83 -1.94
N LYS A 406 14.19 -2.98 -0.95
CA LYS A 406 13.22 -2.02 -0.44
C LYS A 406 13.04 -0.86 -1.42
N ALA A 407 14.14 -0.30 -1.91
CA ALA A 407 14.14 0.80 -2.87
C ALA A 407 15.41 0.77 -3.74
N GLY A 408 15.32 1.20 -4.99
CA GLY A 408 16.53 1.49 -5.77
C GLY A 408 17.20 2.75 -5.21
N ILE A 409 16.40 3.80 -5.00
CA ILE A 409 16.86 5.06 -4.40
C ILE A 409 15.91 5.47 -3.27
N GLU A 410 16.47 5.74 -2.09
CA GLU A 410 15.75 6.33 -0.97
C GLU A 410 16.36 7.69 -0.62
N SER A 411 15.52 8.71 -0.52
CA SER A 411 15.93 10.10 -0.28
C SER A 411 15.19 10.67 0.93
N LEU A 412 15.96 11.07 1.95
CA LEU A 412 15.44 11.64 3.19
C LEU A 412 16.06 13.03 3.42
N ASN A 413 15.24 14.08 3.45
CA ASN A 413 15.71 15.47 3.60
C ASN A 413 16.78 15.87 2.58
N ALA A 414 16.75 15.30 1.37
CA ALA A 414 17.78 15.47 0.36
C ALA A 414 17.23 15.99 -0.97
N THR A 415 18.09 16.64 -1.76
CA THR A 415 17.81 17.03 -3.14
C THR A 415 18.61 16.15 -4.09
N ILE A 416 17.94 15.47 -5.02
CA ILE A 416 18.58 14.57 -6.00
C ILE A 416 17.86 14.63 -7.36
N GLN A 417 18.65 14.57 -8.44
CA GLN A 417 18.18 14.46 -9.82
C GLN A 417 18.64 13.11 -10.39
N ILE A 418 17.70 12.36 -10.96
CA ILE A 418 17.87 11.02 -11.52
C ILE A 418 17.50 11.10 -13.01
N GLY A 419 18.43 10.71 -13.88
CA GLY A 419 18.30 10.87 -15.32
C GLY A 419 18.45 12.31 -15.80
N GLY A 420 18.60 12.44 -17.12
CA GLY A 420 18.62 13.72 -17.83
C GLY A 420 17.24 14.11 -18.37
N ASP A 421 16.97 15.42 -18.42
CA ASP A 421 15.69 16.01 -18.82
C ASP A 421 15.59 16.21 -20.35
N PHE A 422 15.56 15.11 -21.11
CA PHE A 422 15.43 15.12 -22.57
C PHE A 422 14.70 13.89 -23.08
N GLU A 423 13.78 14.06 -24.04
CA GLU A 423 13.05 12.95 -24.66
C GLU A 423 14.05 11.95 -25.29
N ASP A 424 13.84 10.64 -25.07
CA ASP A 424 14.71 9.53 -25.49
C ASP A 424 16.13 9.52 -24.85
N GLY A 425 16.29 10.07 -23.65
CA GLY A 425 17.56 10.02 -22.93
C GLY A 425 17.94 8.64 -22.38
N PRO A 426 19.23 8.40 -22.04
CA PRO A 426 19.66 7.16 -21.42
C PRO A 426 18.88 6.86 -20.15
N GLU A 427 18.44 5.61 -20.01
CA GLU A 427 17.48 5.25 -18.99
C GLU A 427 18.14 4.69 -17.73
N ASN A 428 17.56 4.94 -16.56
CA ASN A 428 17.86 4.15 -15.37
C ASN A 428 16.79 3.07 -15.20
N TYR A 429 17.19 1.87 -14.77
CA TYR A 429 16.32 0.71 -14.65
C TYR A 429 16.10 0.34 -13.18
N PHE A 430 14.83 0.21 -12.78
CA PHE A 430 14.41 -0.23 -11.45
C PHE A 430 13.56 -1.50 -11.61
N ILE A 431 14.08 -2.65 -11.21
CA ILE A 431 13.53 -3.96 -11.59
C ILE A 431 13.37 -4.85 -10.35
N ASN A 432 12.20 -5.49 -10.17
CA ASN A 432 11.98 -6.43 -9.06
C ASN A 432 12.34 -5.81 -7.69
N LEU A 433 11.72 -4.68 -7.36
CA LEU A 433 11.91 -3.98 -6.09
C LEU A 433 10.57 -3.79 -5.40
N THR A 434 10.59 -3.52 -4.09
CA THR A 434 9.38 -3.11 -3.37
C THR A 434 8.92 -1.74 -3.85
N ASN A 435 9.86 -0.81 -3.95
CA ASN A 435 9.65 0.50 -4.54
C ASN A 435 10.82 0.86 -5.46
N GLY A 436 10.61 1.68 -6.47
CA GLY A 436 11.71 2.20 -7.30
C GLY A 436 12.44 3.33 -6.59
N ILE A 437 11.71 4.43 -6.36
CA ILE A 437 12.17 5.62 -5.67
C ILE A 437 11.29 5.89 -4.45
N PHE A 438 11.92 6.14 -3.30
CA PHE A 438 11.24 6.44 -2.04
C PHE A 438 11.73 7.78 -1.46
N ALA A 439 10.90 8.82 -1.51
CA ALA A 439 11.28 10.18 -1.10
C ALA A 439 10.44 10.65 0.11
N THR A 440 11.11 11.14 1.15
CA THR A 440 10.46 11.76 2.32
C THR A 440 11.12 13.08 2.67
N THR A 441 10.33 14.15 2.69
CA THR A 441 10.80 15.52 2.94
C THR A 441 11.95 15.92 2.00
N SER A 442 11.88 15.45 0.76
CA SER A 442 12.98 15.53 -0.21
C SER A 442 12.55 16.25 -1.47
N LYS A 443 13.53 16.65 -2.28
CA LYS A 443 13.32 17.10 -3.65
C LYS A 443 13.89 16.08 -4.61
N VAL A 444 13.02 15.43 -5.38
CA VAL A 444 13.42 14.42 -6.34
C VAL A 444 12.88 14.79 -7.71
N SER A 445 13.79 14.91 -8.66
CA SER A 445 13.45 14.99 -10.07
C SER A 445 13.90 13.69 -10.73
N VAL A 446 12.99 13.01 -11.40
CA VAL A 446 13.26 11.75 -12.12
C VAL A 446 12.79 11.88 -13.56
N PHE A 447 13.72 11.61 -14.46
CA PHE A 447 13.55 11.71 -15.91
C PHE A 447 14.02 10.41 -16.56
N ASN A 448 13.30 9.96 -17.59
CA ASN A 448 13.68 8.79 -18.41
C ASN A 448 14.04 7.55 -17.58
N ALA A 449 13.26 7.20 -16.56
CA ALA A 449 13.48 5.95 -15.83
C ALA A 449 12.50 4.86 -16.26
N GLN A 450 12.99 3.62 -16.30
CA GLN A 450 12.18 2.43 -16.48
C GLN A 450 11.96 1.73 -15.13
N PHE A 451 10.70 1.51 -14.77
CA PHE A 451 10.31 0.78 -13.58
C PHE A 451 9.55 -0.47 -14.00
N THR A 452 10.05 -1.64 -13.62
CA THR A 452 9.45 -2.93 -14.00
C THR A 452 9.27 -3.82 -12.78
N ASN A 453 8.05 -4.30 -12.57
CA ASN A 453 7.71 -5.27 -11.52
C ASN A 453 8.00 -4.74 -10.10
N MET A 454 7.25 -3.72 -9.68
CA MET A 454 7.29 -3.20 -8.30
C MET A 454 6.37 -4.05 -7.40
N VAL A 455 6.98 -4.89 -6.56
CA VAL A 455 6.28 -5.96 -5.82
C VAL A 455 5.91 -5.49 -4.41
N PRO A 456 4.61 -5.44 -4.06
CA PRO A 456 4.21 -5.13 -2.68
C PRO A 456 4.58 -6.29 -1.73
N ILE A 457 5.25 -5.99 -0.62
CA ILE A 457 5.50 -6.96 0.45
C ILE A 457 4.17 -7.20 1.18
N LEU A 458 3.62 -8.42 1.07
CA LEU A 458 2.40 -8.83 1.77
C LEU A 458 2.71 -9.07 3.26
N THR A 459 2.76 -8.03 4.08
CA THR A 459 2.73 -8.19 5.53
C THR A 459 1.29 -8.38 5.98
N GLY A 460 0.95 -9.58 6.45
CA GLY A 460 -0.37 -9.87 7.01
C GLY A 460 -0.60 -9.09 8.32
N SER A 461 -1.15 -7.89 8.24
CA SER A 461 -1.97 -7.24 9.28
C SER A 461 -2.45 -5.88 8.79
N GLN A 462 -3.77 -5.71 8.82
CA GLN A 462 -4.44 -4.41 8.78
C GLN A 462 -3.92 -3.57 9.95
N GLY A 463 -3.24 -2.45 9.70
CA GLY A 463 -2.82 -1.53 10.76
C GLY A 463 -1.40 -0.97 10.71
N ALA A 464 -0.84 -0.70 9.52
CA ALA A 464 0.12 0.37 9.24
C ALA A 464 0.56 0.23 7.77
N THR A 465 0.04 1.08 6.90
CA THR A 465 0.40 1.18 5.47
C THR A 465 1.84 1.64 5.32
N ILE A 466 2.82 0.73 5.41
CA ILE A 466 4.13 0.98 4.80
C ILE A 466 3.86 1.10 3.30
N PRO A 467 4.20 2.23 2.67
CA PRO A 467 4.03 2.38 1.23
C PRO A 467 4.84 1.28 0.51
N ASN A 468 4.15 0.37 -0.19
CA ASN A 468 4.74 -0.75 -0.92
C ASN A 468 4.18 -0.90 -2.35
N GLY A 469 5.01 -1.41 -3.26
CA GLY A 469 4.63 -1.68 -4.66
C GLY A 469 4.55 -0.44 -5.53
N MET A 470 5.33 0.62 -5.23
CA MET A 470 5.31 1.88 -5.98
C MET A 470 6.56 2.08 -6.84
N ALA A 471 6.39 2.51 -8.09
CA ALA A 471 7.54 2.95 -8.87
C ALA A 471 8.14 4.23 -8.26
N ILE A 472 7.30 5.22 -7.95
CA ILE A 472 7.72 6.47 -7.30
C ILE A 472 6.80 6.78 -6.12
N TYR A 473 7.39 6.90 -4.93
CA TYR A 473 6.72 7.35 -3.72
C TYR A 473 7.31 8.67 -3.24
N GLY A 474 6.44 9.64 -2.93
CA GLY A 474 6.83 10.92 -2.34
C GLY A 474 5.96 11.29 -1.15
N LYS A 475 6.58 11.66 -0.02
CA LYS A 475 5.89 12.22 1.15
C LYS A 475 6.49 13.55 1.54
N GLN A 476 5.68 14.59 1.75
CA GLN A 476 6.15 15.92 2.16
C GLN A 476 7.26 16.47 1.24
N SER A 477 7.22 16.09 -0.04
CA SER A 477 8.33 16.23 -0.98
C SER A 477 7.98 17.15 -2.16
N TYR A 478 8.99 17.53 -2.93
CA TYR A 478 8.88 18.11 -4.27
C TYR A 478 9.23 17.02 -5.27
N ILE A 479 8.25 16.54 -6.03
CA ILE A 479 8.42 15.46 -7.01
C ILE A 479 8.13 15.98 -8.41
N ASP A 480 9.14 15.93 -9.27
CA ASP A 480 9.00 16.09 -10.71
C ASP A 480 9.34 14.74 -11.37
N ALA A 481 8.34 14.04 -11.91
CA ALA A 481 8.48 12.72 -12.54
C ALA A 481 8.02 12.78 -13.99
N ASN A 482 8.97 12.86 -14.92
CA ASN A 482 8.64 13.09 -16.33
C ASN A 482 9.30 12.07 -17.27
N TRP A 483 8.64 11.74 -18.38
CA TRP A 483 9.14 10.79 -19.39
C TRP A 483 9.54 9.41 -18.84
N ASN A 484 8.89 8.95 -17.77
CA ASN A 484 9.17 7.63 -17.20
C ASN A 484 8.31 6.55 -17.87
N ASN A 485 8.87 5.35 -17.99
CA ASN A 485 8.14 4.16 -18.37
C ASN A 485 7.95 3.28 -17.13
N ILE A 486 6.70 3.05 -16.73
CA ILE A 486 6.35 2.27 -15.54
C ILE A 486 5.50 1.09 -15.98
N ASP A 487 5.95 -0.13 -15.73
CA ASP A 487 5.24 -1.35 -16.08
C ASP A 487 5.17 -2.31 -14.87
N PHE A 488 4.00 -2.89 -14.64
CA PHE A 488 3.73 -3.80 -13.50
C PHE A 488 4.07 -3.19 -12.13
N ALA A 489 3.20 -2.33 -11.61
CA ALA A 489 3.29 -1.80 -10.25
C ALA A 489 1.91 -1.81 -9.58
N LYS A 490 1.86 -1.89 -8.25
CA LYS A 490 0.59 -1.69 -7.53
C LYS A 490 0.10 -0.25 -7.73
N THR A 491 1.01 0.71 -7.61
CA THR A 491 0.76 2.13 -7.91
C THR A 491 1.95 2.70 -8.67
N ALA A 492 1.71 3.42 -9.77
CA ALA A 492 2.83 3.98 -10.52
C ALA A 492 3.48 5.12 -9.74
N ILE A 493 2.70 6.16 -9.43
CA ILE A 493 3.19 7.34 -8.71
C ILE A 493 2.24 7.63 -7.56
N PHE A 494 2.76 7.60 -6.33
CA PHE A 494 1.98 7.91 -5.13
C PHE A 494 2.63 9.06 -4.37
N LEU A 495 1.87 10.13 -4.20
CA LEU A 495 2.32 11.38 -3.60
C LEU A 495 1.40 11.72 -2.43
N LYS A 496 1.99 12.01 -1.28
CA LYS A 496 1.25 12.35 -0.07
C LYS A 496 1.81 13.61 0.56
N THR A 497 0.96 14.59 0.83
CA THR A 497 1.32 15.87 1.44
C THR A 497 2.44 16.59 0.68
N CYS A 498 2.55 16.35 -0.63
CA CYS A 498 3.64 16.91 -1.43
C CYS A 498 3.37 18.40 -1.70
N ASN A 499 4.43 19.19 -1.61
CA ASN A 499 4.36 20.61 -1.94
C ASN A 499 4.25 20.82 -3.44
N ARG A 500 4.87 19.94 -4.22
CA ARG A 500 4.85 19.97 -5.68
C ARG A 500 4.79 18.54 -6.22
N ALA A 501 3.86 18.32 -7.13
CA ALA A 501 3.64 17.07 -7.85
C ALA A 501 3.52 17.40 -9.34
N VAL A 502 4.58 17.13 -10.10
CA VAL A 502 4.56 17.29 -11.56
C VAL A 502 4.84 15.94 -12.19
N THR A 503 3.85 15.41 -12.91
CA THR A 503 3.91 14.10 -13.55
C THR A 503 3.54 14.25 -15.03
N ASN A 504 4.54 14.41 -15.90
CA ASN A 504 4.28 14.65 -17.32
C ASN A 504 4.89 13.60 -18.26
N HIS A 505 4.23 13.32 -19.38
CA HIS A 505 4.78 12.47 -20.44
C HIS A 505 5.15 11.05 -19.99
N ASN A 506 4.53 10.52 -18.92
CA ASN A 506 4.82 9.17 -18.45
C ASN A 506 4.00 8.14 -19.23
N MET A 507 4.64 7.01 -19.55
CA MET A 507 4.01 5.79 -20.06
C MET A 507 3.80 4.83 -18.89
N ILE A 508 2.55 4.57 -18.50
CA ILE A 508 2.21 3.78 -17.30
C ILE A 508 1.36 2.58 -17.74
N ASN A 509 1.89 1.37 -17.60
CA ASN A 509 1.29 0.14 -18.06
C ASN A 509 1.10 -0.89 -16.93
N HIS A 510 0.03 -1.69 -17.02
CA HIS A 510 -0.27 -2.79 -16.10
C HIS A 510 -0.22 -2.43 -14.61
N VAL A 511 -0.84 -1.31 -14.22
CA VAL A 511 -0.87 -0.88 -12.81
C VAL A 511 -2.23 -1.06 -12.14
N GLY A 512 -2.22 -1.18 -10.81
CA GLY A 512 -3.42 -1.02 -9.99
C GLY A 512 -3.94 0.40 -10.09
N HIS A 513 -3.10 1.35 -9.66
CA HIS A 513 -3.36 2.77 -9.70
C HIS A 513 -2.30 3.50 -10.53
N GLY A 514 -2.69 4.46 -11.36
CA GLY A 514 -1.77 5.32 -12.10
C GLY A 514 -1.13 6.35 -11.18
N ILE A 515 -1.66 7.57 -11.17
CA ILE A 515 -1.14 8.69 -10.38
C ILE A 515 -2.09 8.96 -9.23
N ILE A 516 -1.59 8.91 -8.00
CA ILE A 516 -2.33 9.28 -6.79
C ILE A 516 -1.61 10.44 -6.10
N GLU A 517 -2.36 11.51 -5.84
CA GLU A 517 -1.96 12.65 -5.02
C GLU A 517 -2.96 12.78 -3.86
N GLN A 518 -2.46 12.84 -2.63
CA GLN A 518 -3.27 13.02 -1.43
C GLN A 518 -2.73 14.17 -0.60
N ASP A 519 -3.60 15.05 -0.13
CA ASP A 519 -3.25 16.17 0.76
C ASP A 519 -2.23 17.18 0.18
N GLY A 520 -2.16 17.35 -1.14
CA GLY A 520 -1.20 18.24 -1.80
C GLY A 520 -1.33 19.72 -1.44
N PHE A 521 -0.21 20.47 -1.53
CA PHE A 521 -0.12 21.83 -0.97
C PHE A 521 0.18 22.98 -1.94
N LYS A 522 0.62 22.79 -3.19
CA LYS A 522 0.86 23.97 -4.07
C LYS A 522 0.62 23.74 -5.56
N VAL A 523 1.27 22.73 -6.12
CA VAL A 523 1.27 22.49 -7.57
C VAL A 523 0.97 21.03 -7.83
N ILE A 524 -0.10 20.77 -8.57
CA ILE A 524 -0.50 19.43 -9.00
C ILE A 524 -0.70 19.50 -10.51
N LEU A 525 0.26 18.94 -11.25
CA LEU A 525 0.25 18.88 -12.71
C LEU A 525 0.38 17.42 -13.12
N ALA A 526 -0.62 16.89 -13.81
CA ALA A 526 -0.57 15.57 -14.43
C ALA A 526 -0.92 15.72 -15.91
N ASN A 527 0.10 15.86 -16.77
CA ASN A 527 -0.13 16.20 -18.18
C ASN A 527 0.50 15.23 -19.17
N ASN A 528 -0.18 14.98 -20.29
CA ASN A 528 0.35 14.16 -21.39
C ASN A 528 0.77 12.72 -20.98
N ASN A 529 0.16 12.13 -19.96
CA ASN A 529 0.46 10.75 -19.56
C ASN A 529 -0.42 9.76 -20.33
N ASN A 530 0.12 8.58 -20.61
CA ASN A 530 -0.62 7.44 -21.14
C ASN A 530 -0.68 6.36 -20.06
N ILE A 531 -1.87 6.05 -19.54
CA ILE A 531 -2.05 5.23 -18.34
C ILE A 531 -3.02 4.09 -18.62
N THR A 532 -2.54 2.85 -18.46
CA THR A 532 -3.40 1.66 -18.35
C THR A 532 -3.52 1.22 -16.89
N TYR A 533 -4.74 1.11 -16.37
CA TYR A 533 -4.98 0.89 -14.95
C TYR A 533 -6.15 -0.07 -14.69
N SER A 534 -6.14 -0.73 -13.53
CA SER A 534 -7.19 -1.68 -13.14
C SER A 534 -8.09 -1.17 -12.00
N SER A 535 -7.68 -0.12 -11.27
CA SER A 535 -8.45 0.56 -10.22
C SER A 535 -8.64 2.06 -10.55
N ASN A 536 -7.69 2.94 -10.21
CA ASN A 536 -7.82 4.39 -10.46
C ASN A 536 -6.75 4.87 -11.45
N GLY A 537 -7.13 5.64 -12.47
CA GLY A 537 -6.21 6.24 -13.44
C GLY A 537 -5.42 7.39 -12.83
N ILE A 538 -6.13 8.48 -12.50
CA ILE A 538 -5.59 9.65 -11.79
C ILE A 538 -6.51 9.97 -10.62
N GLU A 539 -5.96 10.12 -9.43
CA GLU A 539 -6.69 10.52 -8.23
C GLU A 539 -5.98 11.69 -7.54
N VAL A 540 -6.75 12.74 -7.22
CA VAL A 540 -6.31 13.84 -6.37
C VAL A 540 -7.32 14.03 -5.25
N SER A 541 -6.91 13.80 -4.01
CA SER A 541 -7.82 13.87 -2.86
C SER A 541 -7.36 14.87 -1.81
N GLN A 542 -8.33 15.64 -1.32
CA GLN A 542 -8.17 16.66 -0.28
C GLN A 542 -6.99 17.62 -0.50
N PRO A 543 -6.83 18.17 -1.72
CA PRO A 543 -5.73 19.09 -1.91
C PRO A 543 -6.01 20.34 -1.06
N ARG A 544 -5.01 20.74 -0.29
CA ARG A 544 -5.15 21.71 0.78
C ARG A 544 -5.03 23.11 0.18
N ILE A 545 -3.81 23.47 -0.16
CA ILE A 545 -3.49 24.74 -0.81
C ILE A 545 -3.15 24.41 -2.26
N ILE A 546 -3.70 25.13 -3.24
CA ILE A 546 -3.26 24.94 -4.62
C ILE A 546 -3.16 26.28 -5.32
N ASN A 547 -1.96 26.56 -5.82
CA ASN A 547 -1.65 27.70 -6.67
C ASN A 547 -1.86 27.35 -8.14
N GLN A 548 -1.65 26.08 -8.50
CA GLN A 548 -1.82 25.56 -9.85
C GLN A 548 -2.29 24.11 -9.82
N PHE A 549 -3.48 23.84 -10.35
CA PHE A 549 -4.04 22.51 -10.53
C PHE A 549 -4.35 22.28 -12.01
N GLU A 550 -3.77 21.25 -12.61
CA GLU A 550 -4.06 20.88 -13.98
C GLU A 550 -3.91 19.37 -14.21
N ILE A 551 -4.96 18.75 -14.72
CA ILE A 551 -4.93 17.39 -15.27
C ILE A 551 -5.28 17.52 -16.74
N SER A 552 -4.28 17.47 -17.63
CA SER A 552 -4.51 17.76 -19.04
C SER A 552 -3.91 16.78 -20.03
N SER A 553 -4.60 16.56 -21.14
CA SER A 553 -4.06 15.81 -22.29
C SER A 553 -3.62 14.39 -21.97
N ASN A 554 -4.19 13.75 -20.93
CA ASN A 554 -3.89 12.37 -20.60
C ASN A 554 -4.75 11.40 -21.41
N THR A 555 -4.19 10.24 -21.74
CA THR A 555 -4.93 9.10 -22.29
C THR A 555 -5.01 8.01 -21.23
N LEU A 556 -6.22 7.67 -20.80
CA LEU A 556 -6.48 6.73 -19.72
C LEU A 556 -7.26 5.53 -20.26
N LEU A 557 -6.71 4.32 -20.15
CA LEU A 557 -7.34 3.08 -20.58
C LEU A 557 -7.54 2.13 -19.40
N SER A 558 -8.79 1.81 -19.05
CA SER A 558 -9.00 0.78 -18.03
C SER A 558 -8.75 -0.62 -18.59
N VAL A 559 -8.13 -1.49 -17.81
CA VAL A 559 -7.96 -2.92 -18.15
C VAL A 559 -8.92 -3.76 -17.32
N VAL A 560 -9.57 -4.74 -17.96
CA VAL A 560 -10.56 -5.60 -17.30
C VAL A 560 -9.87 -6.39 -16.19
N ASN A 561 -10.27 -6.16 -14.94
CA ASN A 561 -9.77 -6.95 -13.82
C ASN A 561 -10.74 -8.12 -13.59
N SER A 562 -10.39 -9.31 -14.08
CA SER A 562 -11.24 -10.50 -13.95
C SER A 562 -11.39 -11.01 -12.51
N VAL A 563 -10.68 -10.40 -11.56
CA VAL A 563 -10.50 -10.92 -10.19
C VAL A 563 -10.92 -9.93 -9.09
N SER A 564 -11.20 -8.66 -9.39
CA SER A 564 -11.59 -7.66 -8.39
C SER A 564 -12.94 -7.04 -8.68
N ASN A 565 -13.89 -7.16 -7.74
CA ASN A 565 -15.18 -6.45 -7.76
C ASN A 565 -15.07 -4.93 -7.52
N SER A 566 -13.88 -4.34 -7.67
CA SER A 566 -13.66 -2.91 -7.41
C SER A 566 -14.03 -2.06 -8.62
N SER A 567 -14.74 -0.96 -8.38
CA SER A 567 -15.01 0.06 -9.39
C SER A 567 -13.71 0.62 -9.98
N GLN A 568 -13.72 0.82 -11.30
CA GLN A 568 -12.66 1.51 -12.00
C GLN A 568 -12.99 3.00 -12.12
N PHE A 569 -12.03 3.87 -11.87
CA PHE A 569 -12.19 5.32 -11.99
C PHE A 569 -11.13 5.91 -12.91
N GLY A 570 -11.53 6.69 -13.91
CA GLY A 570 -10.60 7.41 -14.78
C GLY A 570 -9.87 8.52 -14.05
N ILE A 571 -10.58 9.61 -13.77
CA ILE A 571 -10.08 10.75 -13.00
C ILE A 571 -10.98 10.96 -11.80
N VAL A 572 -10.41 11.03 -10.61
CA VAL A 572 -11.13 11.39 -9.38
C VAL A 572 -10.49 12.60 -8.75
N VAL A 573 -11.31 13.61 -8.44
CA VAL A 573 -10.89 14.77 -7.66
C VAL A 573 -11.85 14.96 -6.51
N SER A 574 -11.34 15.02 -5.29
CA SER A 574 -12.16 15.24 -4.11
C SER A 574 -11.63 16.32 -3.18
N GLY A 575 -12.54 17.07 -2.56
CA GLY A 575 -12.20 18.08 -1.54
C GLY A 575 -11.52 19.34 -2.07
N LEU A 576 -11.45 19.54 -3.39
CA LEU A 576 -10.83 20.72 -3.98
C LEU A 576 -11.64 21.98 -3.70
N LYS A 577 -11.11 22.88 -2.86
CA LYS A 577 -11.69 24.19 -2.55
C LYS A 577 -10.77 25.30 -3.05
N HIS A 578 -11.34 26.32 -3.69
CA HIS A 578 -10.55 27.43 -4.24
C HIS A 578 -10.59 28.69 -3.37
N ILE A 579 -9.47 29.41 -3.35
CA ILE A 579 -9.37 30.73 -2.72
C ILE A 579 -10.08 31.75 -3.61
N THR A 580 -11.22 32.26 -3.17
CA THR A 580 -11.79 33.47 -3.75
C THR A 580 -10.95 34.68 -3.34
N GLN A 581 -9.97 35.08 -4.14
CA GLN A 581 -9.40 36.42 -4.00
C GLN A 581 -10.36 37.42 -4.64
N LYS A 582 -10.99 38.27 -3.82
CA LYS A 582 -11.68 39.49 -4.29
C LYS A 582 -10.69 40.56 -4.78
N SER A 583 -9.42 40.22 -5.01
CA SER A 583 -8.39 41.13 -5.49
C SER A 583 -8.41 41.15 -7.03
N SER A 584 -7.98 42.25 -7.63
CA SER A 584 -7.91 42.50 -9.08
C SER A 584 -6.96 41.57 -9.87
N LYS A 585 -6.60 40.42 -9.30
CA LYS A 585 -5.72 39.40 -9.89
C LYS A 585 -6.53 38.19 -10.36
N PRO A 586 -5.99 37.44 -11.33
CA PRO A 586 -6.64 36.26 -11.89
C PRO A 586 -7.13 35.24 -10.85
N THR A 587 -8.42 34.92 -10.82
CA THR A 587 -8.90 33.62 -10.32
C THR A 587 -8.41 32.51 -11.26
N ILE A 588 -7.34 31.80 -10.87
CA ILE A 588 -6.81 30.64 -11.60
C ILE A 588 -7.75 29.45 -11.35
N TYR A 589 -8.59 29.05 -12.30
CA TYR A 589 -9.35 27.81 -12.13
C TYR A 589 -8.44 26.57 -12.11
N SER A 590 -8.81 25.60 -11.27
CA SER A 590 -8.35 24.23 -11.40
C SER A 590 -8.89 23.62 -12.69
N LYS A 591 -8.01 23.05 -13.53
CA LYS A 591 -8.40 22.56 -14.87
C LYS A 591 -8.32 21.04 -14.97
N ILE A 592 -9.33 20.46 -15.59
CA ILE A 592 -9.33 19.08 -16.07
C ILE A 592 -9.71 19.15 -17.54
N GLN A 593 -8.73 18.99 -18.44
CA GLN A 593 -8.96 19.31 -19.85
C GLN A 593 -8.29 18.40 -20.87
N HIS A 594 -8.91 18.22 -22.03
CA HIS A 594 -8.35 17.46 -23.15
C HIS A 594 -7.97 16.00 -22.81
N ASN A 595 -8.56 15.42 -21.77
CA ASN A 595 -8.28 14.02 -21.42
C ASN A 595 -9.16 13.08 -22.25
N VAL A 596 -8.60 11.94 -22.64
CA VAL A 596 -9.30 10.84 -23.30
C VAL A 596 -9.34 9.65 -22.36
N ILE A 597 -10.54 9.23 -21.98
CA ILE A 597 -10.75 8.17 -20.99
C ILE A 597 -11.58 7.07 -21.64
N ASN A 598 -10.99 5.89 -21.77
CA ASN A 598 -11.61 4.72 -22.38
C ASN A 598 -11.71 3.60 -21.34
N HIS A 599 -12.93 3.15 -21.08
CA HIS A 599 -13.19 2.03 -20.20
C HIS A 599 -13.53 0.77 -21.00
N ASN A 600 -12.80 -0.31 -20.72
CA ASN A 600 -13.03 -1.63 -21.32
C ASN A 600 -14.10 -2.45 -20.59
N ASP A 601 -14.52 -2.02 -19.39
CA ASP A 601 -15.63 -2.58 -18.61
C ASP A 601 -16.36 -1.45 -17.89
N ASN A 602 -17.23 -1.79 -16.95
CA ASN A 602 -17.91 -0.82 -16.09
C ASN A 602 -16.94 0.04 -15.27
N GLY A 603 -17.18 1.35 -15.25
CA GLY A 603 -16.49 2.26 -14.36
C GLY A 603 -16.98 3.70 -14.47
N PHE A 604 -16.32 4.59 -13.73
CA PHE A 604 -16.57 6.02 -13.74
C PHE A 604 -15.51 6.75 -14.57
N GLY A 605 -15.91 7.66 -15.44
CA GLY A 605 -14.98 8.48 -16.22
C GLY A 605 -14.29 9.52 -15.36
N ILE A 606 -14.97 10.64 -15.09
CA ILE A 606 -14.48 11.74 -14.27
C ILE A 606 -15.43 11.95 -13.08
N VAL A 607 -14.90 11.94 -11.86
CA VAL A 607 -15.67 12.13 -10.64
C VAL A 607 -15.14 13.33 -9.87
N LEU A 608 -16.01 14.32 -9.66
CA LEU A 608 -15.74 15.47 -8.77
C LEU A 608 -16.61 15.37 -7.52
N THR A 609 -15.97 15.29 -6.36
CA THR A 609 -16.65 15.20 -5.06
C THR A 609 -16.29 16.37 -4.17
N ASN A 610 -17.29 17.11 -3.69
CA ASN A 610 -17.11 18.27 -2.81
C ASN A 610 -16.15 19.35 -3.39
N CYS A 611 -16.12 19.50 -4.71
CA CYS A 611 -15.22 20.41 -5.40
C CYS A 611 -15.85 21.78 -5.67
N GLU A 612 -15.04 22.83 -5.79
CA GLU A 612 -15.50 24.17 -6.16
C GLU A 612 -14.58 24.80 -7.21
N PHE A 613 -15.17 25.56 -8.15
CA PHE A 613 -14.42 26.33 -9.16
C PHE A 613 -13.51 25.46 -10.04
N VAL A 614 -14.05 24.34 -10.54
CA VAL A 614 -13.33 23.45 -11.46
C VAL A 614 -13.74 23.77 -12.90
N GLY A 615 -12.76 23.98 -13.78
CA GLY A 615 -12.94 23.99 -15.23
C GLY A 615 -12.76 22.59 -15.79
N LEU A 616 -13.86 21.92 -16.12
CA LEU A 616 -13.89 20.61 -16.75
C LEU A 616 -14.21 20.79 -18.24
N GLN A 617 -13.21 20.71 -19.12
CA GLN A 617 -13.38 21.09 -20.52
C GLN A 617 -12.74 20.16 -21.54
N ASP A 618 -13.37 19.97 -22.70
CA ASP A 618 -12.78 19.25 -23.83
C ASP A 618 -12.34 17.80 -23.50
N ASN A 619 -12.96 17.16 -22.50
CA ASN A 619 -12.66 15.77 -22.17
C ASN A 619 -13.57 14.83 -22.96
N THR A 620 -13.02 13.68 -23.35
CA THR A 620 -13.76 12.60 -23.98
C THR A 620 -13.77 11.38 -23.08
N PHE A 621 -14.95 10.86 -22.77
CA PHE A 621 -15.12 9.57 -22.10
C PHE A 621 -15.87 8.59 -23.01
N SER A 622 -15.36 7.37 -23.10
CA SER A 622 -16.06 6.28 -23.76
C SER A 622 -16.02 4.99 -22.94
N PHE A 623 -17.11 4.21 -22.97
CA PHE A 623 -17.12 2.86 -22.40
C PHE A 623 -17.60 1.83 -23.43
N SER A 624 -16.81 0.78 -23.61
CA SER A 624 -16.96 -0.18 -24.72
C SER A 624 -17.82 -1.38 -24.37
N TYR A 625 -17.89 -1.78 -23.09
CA TYR A 625 -18.63 -2.95 -22.64
C TYR A 625 -19.25 -2.70 -21.27
N VAL A 626 -20.51 -3.13 -21.09
CA VAL A 626 -21.20 -3.04 -19.79
C VAL A 626 -21.44 -4.46 -19.28
N ARG A 627 -20.70 -4.90 -18.26
CA ARG A 627 -21.02 -6.17 -17.57
C ARG A 627 -22.14 -5.96 -16.56
N LYS A 628 -22.92 -7.00 -16.29
CA LYS A 628 -23.65 -7.08 -15.03
C LYS A 628 -22.64 -7.60 -14.01
N ILE A 629 -22.09 -6.72 -13.17
CA ILE A 629 -21.29 -7.18 -12.03
C ILE A 629 -22.30 -7.79 -11.05
N TYR A 630 -22.27 -9.10 -10.92
CA TYR A 630 -22.99 -9.80 -9.85
C TYR A 630 -22.12 -9.69 -8.59
N ASP A 631 -22.34 -8.66 -7.80
CA ASP A 631 -21.90 -8.68 -6.40
C ASP A 631 -22.64 -9.83 -5.69
N PRO A 632 -22.00 -10.68 -4.86
CA PRO A 632 -22.68 -11.64 -3.99
C PRO A 632 -23.79 -11.05 -3.10
N MET A 633 -23.88 -9.71 -2.96
CA MET A 633 -24.99 -9.00 -2.32
C MET A 633 -26.10 -8.52 -3.27
N GLY A 634 -25.98 -8.71 -4.58
CA GLY A 634 -27.01 -8.40 -5.57
C GLY A 634 -27.01 -6.96 -6.12
N PHE A 635 -26.01 -6.14 -5.80
CA PHE A 635 -25.91 -4.76 -6.27
C PHE A 635 -25.55 -4.66 -7.76
N THR A 636 -26.32 -3.90 -8.53
CA THR A 636 -25.92 -3.44 -9.86
C THR A 636 -25.38 -2.03 -9.70
N GLY A 637 -24.06 -1.87 -9.63
CA GLY A 637 -23.46 -0.54 -9.49
C GLY A 637 -23.90 0.42 -10.60
N ASP A 638 -24.22 1.66 -10.22
CA ASP A 638 -24.44 2.76 -11.16
C ASP A 638 -23.10 3.22 -11.74
N PHE A 639 -23.00 3.35 -13.07
CA PHE A 639 -21.78 3.84 -13.75
C PHE A 639 -22.05 5.16 -14.44
N SER A 640 -21.05 6.05 -14.49
CA SER A 640 -21.24 7.41 -15.01
C SER A 640 -20.02 7.92 -15.74
N GLY A 641 -20.23 8.60 -16.87
CA GLY A 641 -19.14 9.24 -17.59
C GLY A 641 -18.57 10.42 -16.83
N ILE A 642 -19.40 11.40 -16.48
CA ILE A 642 -19.02 12.53 -15.64
C ILE A 642 -19.96 12.60 -14.44
N SER A 643 -19.40 12.53 -13.23
CA SER A 643 -20.16 12.61 -11.98
C SER A 643 -19.75 13.83 -11.15
N LEU A 644 -20.75 14.57 -10.69
CA LEU A 644 -20.59 15.72 -9.81
C LEU A 644 -21.36 15.49 -8.51
N PHE A 645 -20.65 15.27 -7.42
CA PHE A 645 -21.22 15.09 -6.08
C PHE A 645 -20.90 16.30 -5.22
N SER A 646 -21.91 17.07 -4.83
CA SER A 646 -21.74 18.30 -4.05
C SER A 646 -20.69 19.27 -4.63
N THR A 647 -20.59 19.34 -5.96
CA THR A 647 -19.69 20.25 -6.67
C THR A 647 -20.38 21.57 -6.97
N LYS A 648 -19.71 22.70 -6.75
CA LYS A 648 -20.31 24.04 -6.91
C LYS A 648 -19.49 24.99 -7.76
N SER A 649 -20.15 25.94 -8.42
CA SER A 649 -19.50 27.06 -9.11
C SER A 649 -18.48 26.65 -10.19
N SER A 650 -18.67 25.47 -10.78
CA SER A 650 -17.77 24.88 -11.79
C SER A 650 -18.29 25.08 -13.21
N ILE A 651 -17.39 25.01 -14.18
CA ILE A 651 -17.70 25.12 -15.62
C ILE A 651 -17.44 23.75 -16.26
N ILE A 652 -18.47 23.20 -16.89
CA ILE A 652 -18.45 21.93 -17.60
C ILE A 652 -18.72 22.25 -19.07
N PHE A 653 -17.67 22.27 -19.87
CA PHE A 653 -17.68 22.84 -21.22
C PHE A 653 -17.18 21.86 -22.27
N ASN A 654 -17.93 21.64 -23.35
CA ASN A 654 -17.49 20.85 -24.50
C ASN A 654 -16.92 19.46 -24.14
N ASN A 655 -17.52 18.78 -23.16
CA ASN A 655 -17.17 17.39 -22.86
C ASN A 655 -18.02 16.44 -23.68
N HIS A 656 -17.42 15.33 -24.10
CA HIS A 656 -18.06 14.31 -24.91
C HIS A 656 -18.14 12.99 -24.14
N VAL A 657 -19.35 12.47 -23.93
CA VAL A 657 -19.60 11.23 -23.20
C VAL A 657 -20.32 10.23 -24.09
N PHE A 658 -19.64 9.14 -24.43
CA PHE A 658 -20.13 8.10 -25.33
C PHE A 658 -20.27 6.75 -24.63
N GLY A 659 -21.49 6.25 -24.56
CA GLY A 659 -21.73 4.85 -24.22
C GLY A 659 -21.82 3.94 -25.44
N ASN A 660 -22.13 2.67 -25.18
CA ASN A 660 -22.26 1.63 -26.20
C ASN A 660 -23.70 1.12 -26.36
N ASN A 661 -24.60 1.42 -25.43
CA ASN A 661 -25.97 0.90 -25.40
C ASN A 661 -26.90 1.87 -24.66
N PRO A 662 -27.93 2.42 -25.33
CA PRO A 662 -28.92 3.29 -24.69
C PRO A 662 -29.90 2.54 -23.78
N ASN A 663 -29.96 1.20 -23.84
CA ASN A 663 -30.83 0.35 -23.02
C ASN A 663 -30.07 -0.77 -22.30
N PRO A 664 -29.07 -0.48 -21.46
CA PRO A 664 -28.41 -1.50 -20.67
C PRO A 664 -29.32 -1.95 -19.51
N THR A 665 -29.13 -3.20 -19.09
CA THR A 665 -29.78 -3.73 -17.88
C THR A 665 -29.27 -3.02 -16.63
N THR A 666 -27.96 -2.77 -16.57
CA THR A 666 -27.29 -1.90 -15.58
C THR A 666 -27.56 -0.42 -15.88
N ILE A 667 -27.54 0.43 -14.86
CA ILE A 667 -27.78 1.88 -15.02
C ILE A 667 -26.46 2.57 -15.40
N THR A 668 -26.43 3.17 -16.59
CA THR A 668 -25.31 3.97 -17.09
C THR A 668 -25.78 5.40 -17.33
N ARG A 669 -25.03 6.36 -16.80
CA ARG A 669 -25.34 7.78 -16.92
C ARG A 669 -24.25 8.49 -17.71
N GLY A 670 -24.64 9.41 -18.57
CA GLY A 670 -23.68 10.29 -19.23
C GLY A 670 -23.10 11.26 -18.22
N PHE A 671 -23.99 12.08 -17.68
CA PHE A 671 -23.73 13.06 -16.64
C PHE A 671 -24.60 12.76 -15.42
N SER A 672 -23.97 12.58 -14.26
CA SER A 672 -24.63 12.36 -12.97
C SER A 672 -24.39 13.56 -12.06
N ILE A 673 -25.45 14.27 -11.68
CA ILE A 673 -25.38 15.57 -10.99
C ILE A 673 -26.16 15.48 -9.68
N ASN A 674 -25.42 15.31 -8.59
CA ASN A 674 -25.96 14.99 -7.27
C ASN A 674 -25.63 16.09 -6.26
N GLY A 675 -26.66 16.85 -5.84
CA GLY A 675 -26.52 17.93 -4.86
C GLY A 675 -25.52 19.03 -5.27
N SER A 676 -25.33 19.23 -6.58
CA SER A 676 -24.30 20.09 -7.17
C SER A 676 -24.93 21.34 -7.81
N SER A 677 -24.71 22.52 -7.21
CA SER A 677 -25.40 23.77 -7.55
C SER A 677 -24.48 24.83 -8.19
N ASN A 678 -25.06 25.84 -8.84
CA ASN A 678 -24.32 26.96 -9.45
C ASN A 678 -23.29 26.54 -10.53
N ASN A 679 -23.47 25.40 -11.17
CA ASN A 679 -22.58 24.92 -12.23
C ASN A 679 -23.09 25.34 -13.61
N LYS A 680 -22.18 25.58 -14.55
CA LYS A 680 -22.50 25.93 -15.94
C LYS A 680 -22.16 24.75 -16.84
N TYR A 681 -23.14 24.24 -17.59
CA TYR A 681 -23.00 23.14 -18.54
C TYR A 681 -23.20 23.67 -19.95
N CYS A 682 -22.13 23.75 -20.74
CA CYS A 682 -22.16 24.36 -22.07
C CYS A 682 -21.64 23.42 -23.15
N ILE A 683 -22.39 23.25 -24.25
CA ILE A 683 -21.99 22.46 -25.43
C ILE A 683 -21.49 21.05 -25.08
N ASN A 684 -21.97 20.44 -24.00
CA ASN A 684 -21.60 19.06 -23.73
C ASN A 684 -22.42 18.14 -24.63
N ASP A 685 -21.79 17.06 -25.09
CA ASP A 685 -22.41 16.04 -25.91
C ASP A 685 -22.50 14.73 -25.13
N CYS A 686 -23.67 14.10 -25.15
CA CYS A 686 -23.87 12.79 -24.54
C CYS A 686 -24.64 11.87 -25.50
N ASN A 687 -24.21 10.61 -25.59
CA ASN A 687 -24.84 9.61 -26.45
C ASN A 687 -24.70 8.19 -25.89
N ASN A 688 -25.68 7.33 -26.17
CA ASN A 688 -25.66 5.88 -25.97
C ASN A 688 -25.46 5.39 -24.52
N SER A 689 -25.98 6.11 -23.53
CA SER A 689 -26.12 5.67 -22.13
C SER A 689 -27.59 5.46 -21.77
N LYS A 690 -27.90 4.75 -20.67
CA LYS A 690 -29.29 4.62 -20.20
C LYS A 690 -29.91 5.99 -19.91
N GLU A 691 -29.19 6.81 -19.18
CA GLU A 691 -29.59 8.18 -18.85
C GLU A 691 -28.55 9.16 -19.42
N GLY A 692 -28.98 10.18 -20.15
CA GLY A 692 -28.07 11.20 -20.68
C GLY A 692 -27.58 12.12 -19.57
N PHE A 693 -28.49 12.94 -19.04
CA PHE A 693 -28.27 13.77 -17.84
C PHE A 693 -29.21 13.34 -16.73
N ALA A 694 -28.65 12.97 -15.58
CA ALA A 694 -29.39 12.56 -14.40
C ALA A 694 -29.15 13.56 -13.27
N ILE A 695 -30.23 14.16 -12.75
CA ILE A 695 -30.19 15.22 -11.74
C ILE A 695 -30.88 14.74 -10.48
N ALA A 696 -30.16 14.74 -9.36
CA ALA A 696 -30.73 14.38 -8.08
C ALA A 696 -30.29 15.33 -6.95
N GLY A 697 -31.22 15.60 -6.04
CA GLY A 697 -31.05 16.53 -4.94
C GLY A 697 -31.26 18.00 -5.31
N THR A 698 -30.89 18.89 -4.40
CA THR A 698 -31.16 20.33 -4.49
C THR A 698 -30.03 21.08 -5.17
N CYS A 699 -30.29 21.64 -6.36
CA CYS A 699 -29.40 22.55 -7.07
C CYS A 699 -29.95 23.99 -6.96
N THR A 700 -29.77 24.59 -5.79
CA THR A 700 -30.60 25.71 -5.29
C THR A 700 -30.23 27.06 -5.88
N SER A 701 -28.95 27.24 -6.19
CA SER A 701 -28.43 28.25 -7.10
C SER A 701 -28.47 27.70 -8.53
N ASN A 702 -29.02 28.47 -9.47
CA ASN A 702 -29.35 28.01 -10.82
C ASN A 702 -28.13 27.39 -11.51
N ASN A 703 -28.18 26.07 -11.72
CA ASN A 703 -27.37 25.45 -12.76
C ASN A 703 -27.81 26.02 -14.11
N LEU A 704 -26.87 26.22 -15.03
CA LEU A 704 -27.17 26.72 -16.36
C LEU A 704 -26.84 25.65 -17.40
N PHE A 705 -27.87 25.02 -17.96
CA PHE A 705 -27.76 24.05 -19.04
C PHE A 705 -27.93 24.78 -20.36
N ARG A 706 -26.82 25.05 -21.05
CA ARG A 706 -26.81 25.80 -22.32
C ARG A 706 -26.25 24.98 -23.47
N SER A 707 -27.02 24.90 -24.55
CA SER A 707 -26.59 24.31 -25.82
C SER A 707 -26.02 22.89 -25.71
N ASN A 708 -26.40 22.13 -24.69
CA ASN A 708 -26.00 20.73 -24.58
C ASN A 708 -26.75 19.89 -25.62
N ASN A 709 -26.08 18.89 -26.15
CA ASN A 709 -26.63 17.96 -27.12
C ASN A 709 -26.88 16.59 -26.48
N ILE A 710 -28.15 16.22 -26.36
CA ILE A 710 -28.61 14.99 -25.72
C ILE A 710 -29.08 14.05 -26.83
N GLN A 711 -28.30 13.02 -27.14
CA GLN A 711 -28.56 12.13 -28.27
C GLN A 711 -29.36 10.89 -27.85
N ASN A 712 -28.87 9.68 -28.15
CA ASN A 712 -29.65 8.44 -28.01
C ASN A 712 -29.54 7.87 -26.60
N HIS A 713 -30.67 7.67 -25.91
CA HIS A 713 -30.71 7.21 -24.52
C HIS A 713 -32.00 6.41 -24.24
N ASP A 714 -32.12 5.76 -23.10
CA ASP A 714 -33.44 5.36 -22.60
C ASP A 714 -34.20 6.61 -22.12
N ARG A 715 -33.50 7.43 -21.34
CA ARG A 715 -33.97 8.69 -20.76
C ARG A 715 -32.97 9.79 -21.09
N GLY A 716 -33.37 10.80 -21.87
CA GLY A 716 -32.46 11.88 -22.25
C GLY A 716 -32.04 12.75 -21.06
N LEU A 717 -32.98 13.55 -20.54
CA LEU A 717 -32.84 14.28 -19.28
C LEU A 717 -33.75 13.64 -18.23
N TYR A 718 -33.21 13.28 -17.07
CA TYR A 718 -33.97 12.75 -15.93
C TYR A 718 -33.73 13.58 -14.67
N VAL A 719 -34.78 14.22 -14.17
CA VAL A 719 -34.79 14.88 -12.86
C VAL A 719 -35.51 13.94 -11.89
N PHE A 720 -34.82 13.50 -10.84
CA PHE A 720 -35.35 12.56 -9.85
C PHE A 720 -36.49 13.20 -9.02
N ASP A 721 -37.29 12.38 -8.32
CA ASP A 721 -38.24 12.90 -7.34
C ASP A 721 -37.50 13.68 -6.24
N LYS A 722 -38.12 14.75 -5.73
CA LYS A 722 -37.56 15.68 -4.73
C LYS A 722 -36.25 16.34 -5.16
N SER A 723 -36.11 16.63 -6.45
CA SER A 723 -34.90 17.22 -7.02
C SER A 723 -35.22 18.48 -7.81
N VAL A 724 -34.37 19.49 -7.73
CA VAL A 724 -34.55 20.77 -8.43
C VAL A 724 -33.28 21.13 -9.17
N LEU A 725 -33.41 21.41 -10.46
CA LEU A 725 -32.31 21.80 -11.35
C LEU A 725 -32.08 23.32 -11.38
N GLY A 726 -33.13 24.11 -11.16
CA GLY A 726 -33.16 25.54 -11.43
C GLY A 726 -33.79 25.87 -12.79
N ILE A 727 -34.22 27.12 -12.96
CA ILE A 727 -34.92 27.59 -14.17
C ILE A 727 -33.94 27.75 -15.34
N GLN A 728 -34.35 27.30 -16.53
CA GLN A 728 -33.55 27.29 -17.75
C GLN A 728 -34.19 28.17 -18.83
N GLU A 729 -33.77 29.43 -18.93
CA GLU A 729 -34.40 30.40 -19.84
C GLU A 729 -33.66 30.55 -21.18
N TYR A 730 -34.29 30.10 -22.27
CA TYR A 730 -33.79 30.24 -23.64
C TYR A 730 -32.35 29.76 -23.81
N LEU A 731 -31.97 28.61 -23.26
CA LEU A 731 -30.57 28.17 -23.25
C LEU A 731 -30.18 27.25 -24.41
N GLY A 732 -31.11 26.93 -25.31
CA GLY A 732 -30.80 26.30 -26.59
C GLY A 732 -30.30 24.84 -26.55
N ASN A 733 -30.60 24.07 -25.50
CA ASN A 733 -30.30 22.62 -25.47
C ASN A 733 -31.04 21.88 -26.59
N GLN A 734 -30.48 20.74 -27.00
CA GLN A 734 -30.97 19.94 -28.12
C GLN A 734 -31.21 18.48 -27.69
N TRP A 735 -32.37 17.95 -28.08
CA TRP A 735 -32.77 16.55 -27.95
C TRP A 735 -32.78 15.91 -29.34
N SER A 736 -31.59 15.59 -29.85
CA SER A 736 -31.38 15.22 -31.25
C SER A 736 -31.43 13.71 -31.53
N GLY A 737 -31.57 12.87 -30.51
CA GLY A 737 -31.51 11.42 -30.63
C GLY A 737 -32.84 10.69 -30.48
N SER A 738 -32.75 9.38 -30.31
CA SER A 738 -33.88 8.47 -30.07
C SER A 738 -33.97 8.08 -28.59
N TYR A 739 -35.20 7.95 -28.08
CA TYR A 739 -35.46 7.66 -26.66
C TYR A 739 -36.48 6.53 -26.50
N SER A 740 -36.10 5.43 -25.81
CA SER A 740 -37.02 4.30 -25.59
C SER A 740 -38.07 4.59 -24.51
N THR A 741 -37.71 5.34 -23.47
CA THR A 741 -38.68 5.82 -22.48
C THR A 741 -39.13 7.24 -22.83
N LYS A 742 -38.27 8.25 -22.65
CA LYS A 742 -38.60 9.66 -22.93
C LYS A 742 -37.35 10.53 -23.16
N ALA A 743 -37.49 11.59 -23.95
CA ALA A 743 -36.44 12.60 -24.14
C ALA A 743 -36.19 13.42 -22.86
N ALA A 744 -37.25 13.70 -22.09
CA ALA A 744 -37.15 14.40 -20.81
C ALA A 744 -38.17 13.82 -19.80
N ILE A 745 -37.71 13.54 -18.57
CA ILE A 745 -38.52 13.03 -17.46
C ILE A 745 -38.27 13.88 -16.21
N ASN A 746 -39.35 14.33 -15.59
CA ASN A 746 -39.33 14.93 -14.27
C ASN A 746 -40.13 14.05 -13.30
N GLY A 747 -39.41 13.39 -12.40
CA GLY A 747 -39.95 12.45 -11.42
C GLY A 747 -40.61 13.13 -10.21
N ASN A 748 -40.55 14.46 -10.10
CA ASN A 748 -41.17 15.17 -8.99
C ASN A 748 -42.69 14.95 -8.95
N SER A 749 -43.15 14.43 -7.81
CA SER A 749 -44.58 14.20 -7.53
C SER A 749 -45.40 15.49 -7.40
N SER A 750 -44.79 16.59 -6.96
CA SER A 750 -45.44 17.90 -6.83
C SER A 750 -45.24 18.80 -8.06
N GLY A 751 -46.21 19.69 -8.31
CA GLY A 751 -46.16 20.65 -9.42
C GLY A 751 -45.15 21.78 -9.19
N LEU A 752 -44.86 22.13 -7.93
CA LEU A 752 -44.00 23.27 -7.60
C LEU A 752 -42.54 23.01 -7.98
N GLU A 753 -41.97 21.86 -7.62
CA GLU A 753 -40.59 21.47 -7.95
C GLU A 753 -40.38 21.37 -9.48
N ARG A 754 -41.43 20.99 -10.21
CA ARG A 754 -41.44 20.99 -11.68
C ARG A 754 -41.32 22.39 -12.26
N VAL A 755 -42.13 23.34 -11.78
CA VAL A 755 -42.05 24.75 -12.20
C VAL A 755 -40.70 25.37 -11.85
N LYS A 756 -40.11 24.96 -10.73
CA LYS A 756 -38.80 25.44 -10.26
C LYS A 756 -37.60 24.88 -11.04
N SER A 757 -37.85 23.93 -11.93
CA SER A 757 -36.90 23.38 -12.90
C SER A 757 -37.33 23.65 -14.34
N GLN A 758 -38.17 24.68 -14.57
CA GLN A 758 -38.79 24.97 -15.86
C GLN A 758 -37.79 25.33 -16.95
N PHE A 759 -38.01 24.82 -18.16
CA PHE A 759 -37.32 25.20 -19.39
C PHE A 759 -38.19 26.14 -20.22
N THR A 760 -37.72 27.37 -20.47
CA THR A 760 -38.37 28.30 -21.39
C THR A 760 -37.71 28.21 -22.76
N ILE A 761 -38.51 27.91 -23.79
CA ILE A 761 -38.05 27.64 -25.16
C ILE A 761 -38.89 28.48 -26.14
N ASN A 762 -38.26 28.97 -27.22
CA ASN A 762 -38.95 29.80 -28.22
C ASN A 762 -39.52 29.05 -29.43
N THR A 763 -39.47 27.72 -29.45
CA THR A 763 -39.94 26.88 -30.56
C THR A 763 -40.45 25.53 -30.06
N CYS A 764 -41.41 24.94 -30.77
CA CYS A 764 -41.91 23.58 -30.53
C CYS A 764 -41.23 22.53 -31.41
N ASN A 765 -40.29 22.95 -32.27
CA ASN A 765 -39.65 22.05 -33.23
C ASN A 765 -38.47 21.31 -32.57
N SER A 766 -38.33 20.03 -32.92
CA SER A 766 -37.11 19.27 -32.68
C SER A 766 -35.94 19.90 -33.49
N PRO A 767 -34.70 19.93 -32.97
CA PRO A 767 -34.27 19.30 -31.72
C PRO A 767 -34.40 20.17 -30.46
N GLN A 768 -34.81 21.45 -30.54
CA GLN A 768 -34.88 22.32 -29.36
C GLN A 768 -36.03 21.95 -28.42
N TRP A 769 -37.16 21.48 -28.94
CA TRP A 769 -38.23 20.93 -28.12
C TRP A 769 -38.04 19.41 -27.95
N PRO A 770 -38.06 18.85 -26.73
CA PRO A 770 -37.91 17.41 -26.54
C PRO A 770 -39.02 16.63 -27.26
N VAL A 771 -38.65 15.60 -28.01
CA VAL A 771 -39.59 14.79 -28.80
C VAL A 771 -40.60 14.02 -27.94
N SER A 772 -40.30 13.82 -26.65
CA SER A 772 -41.22 13.21 -25.68
C SER A 772 -40.90 13.65 -24.24
N ILE A 773 -41.92 14.08 -23.50
CA ILE A 773 -41.78 14.67 -22.15
C ILE A 773 -42.66 13.88 -21.16
N SER A 774 -42.16 13.66 -19.94
CA SER A 774 -42.93 13.17 -18.80
C SER A 774 -42.75 14.09 -17.58
N PRO A 775 -43.83 14.52 -16.89
CA PRO A 775 -45.23 14.24 -17.20
C PRO A 775 -45.65 14.80 -18.56
N ASN A 776 -46.59 14.13 -19.24
CA ASN A 776 -47.03 14.54 -20.58
C ASN A 776 -47.54 15.98 -20.54
N GLN A 777 -47.07 16.81 -21.47
CA GLN A 777 -47.44 18.21 -21.61
C GLN A 777 -47.42 18.63 -23.08
N GLY A 778 -48.20 19.64 -23.45
CA GLY A 778 -48.20 20.24 -24.78
C GLY A 778 -47.22 21.40 -24.91
N CYS A 779 -47.08 21.93 -26.13
CA CYS A 779 -46.23 23.09 -26.39
C CYS A 779 -47.05 24.39 -26.33
N PHE A 780 -47.16 24.99 -25.14
CA PHE A 780 -47.93 26.21 -24.88
C PHE A 780 -47.21 27.15 -23.92
N ASP A 781 -47.60 28.43 -23.93
CA ASP A 781 -47.12 29.42 -22.96
C ASP A 781 -47.91 29.32 -21.65
N ASP A 782 -47.48 28.42 -20.76
CA ASP A 782 -48.07 28.24 -19.44
C ASP A 782 -46.96 28.14 -18.39
N ALA A 783 -47.02 29.03 -17.40
CA ALA A 783 -46.05 29.13 -16.31
C ALA A 783 -46.06 27.90 -15.37
N SER A 784 -47.10 27.08 -15.40
CA SER A 784 -47.22 25.85 -14.60
C SER A 784 -46.56 24.62 -15.23
N LEU A 785 -46.16 24.70 -16.51
CA LEU A 785 -45.55 23.58 -17.22
C LEU A 785 -44.06 23.45 -16.94
N TRP A 786 -43.51 22.25 -17.10
CA TRP A 786 -42.07 22.04 -16.95
C TRP A 786 -41.29 22.52 -18.17
N PHE A 787 -41.85 22.39 -19.37
CA PHE A 787 -41.36 23.12 -20.55
C PHE A 787 -42.42 24.11 -21.00
N ARG A 788 -42.01 25.37 -21.09
CA ARG A 788 -42.85 26.50 -21.42
C ARG A 788 -42.43 27.08 -22.76
N LEU A 789 -43.38 27.23 -23.66
CA LEU A 789 -43.16 27.97 -24.91
C LEU A 789 -43.28 29.47 -24.63
N ARG A 790 -42.27 30.26 -24.98
CA ARG A 790 -42.40 31.72 -25.10
C ARG A 790 -41.76 32.18 -26.38
N MET A 791 -42.57 32.70 -27.31
CA MET A 791 -42.07 33.15 -28.62
C MET A 791 -41.23 34.42 -28.53
N GLU A 792 -41.45 35.23 -27.50
CA GLU A 792 -40.60 36.38 -27.17
C GLU A 792 -39.27 35.86 -26.62
N GLY A 793 -38.15 36.21 -27.25
CA GLY A 793 -36.82 35.75 -26.84
C GLY A 793 -36.12 34.89 -27.89
N VAL A 794 -34.81 34.74 -27.75
CA VAL A 794 -33.98 33.95 -28.67
C VAL A 794 -33.27 32.89 -27.85
N ASN A 795 -33.40 31.62 -28.26
CA ASN A 795 -32.56 30.55 -27.72
C ASN A 795 -31.09 30.96 -27.86
N ASN A 796 -30.47 31.25 -26.73
CA ASN A 796 -29.07 31.55 -26.55
C ASN A 796 -28.25 30.28 -26.80
N ILE A 797 -27.98 30.05 -28.09
CA ILE A 797 -27.07 29.01 -28.58
C ILE A 797 -25.60 29.40 -28.40
N ALA A 798 -25.32 30.63 -27.99
CA ALA A 798 -23.97 31.12 -27.75
C ALA A 798 -23.53 30.70 -26.34
N CYS A 799 -22.86 29.56 -26.30
CA CYS A 799 -21.83 29.33 -25.32
C CYS A 799 -20.60 30.14 -25.77
N ALA A 800 -20.12 31.08 -24.94
CA ALA A 800 -18.91 31.81 -25.27
C ALA A 800 -17.73 30.83 -25.35
N ALA A 801 -17.18 30.64 -26.55
CA ALA A 801 -15.98 29.85 -26.83
C ALA A 801 -15.02 30.71 -27.69
N PRO A 802 -13.69 30.60 -27.56
CA PRO A 802 -12.90 30.02 -26.48
C PRO A 802 -12.50 31.11 -25.49
N PHE A 803 -12.59 30.84 -24.20
CA PHE A 803 -11.75 31.58 -23.28
C PHE A 803 -10.40 30.83 -23.22
N PRO A 804 -9.24 31.41 -23.60
CA PRO A 804 -8.18 31.39 -22.58
C PRO A 804 -8.88 32.02 -21.39
N ILE A 805 -9.11 31.25 -20.32
CA ILE A 805 -9.74 31.75 -19.10
C ILE A 805 -9.20 33.17 -18.92
N PRO A 806 -10.01 34.26 -19.09
CA PRO A 806 -9.60 35.52 -18.58
C PRO A 806 -9.47 35.17 -17.13
N ILE A 807 -8.23 35.21 -16.70
CA ILE A 807 -7.82 35.69 -15.41
C ILE A 807 -8.98 35.89 -14.42
N ASN A 808 -10.03 36.66 -14.72
CA ASN A 808 -11.24 36.68 -13.93
C ASN A 808 -12.48 36.18 -14.68
N PRO A 809 -12.94 34.96 -14.42
CA PRO A 809 -14.31 34.80 -14.03
C PRO A 809 -14.42 35.51 -12.68
N VAL A 810 -15.12 36.64 -12.69
CA VAL A 810 -15.83 37.05 -11.49
C VAL A 810 -16.49 35.77 -10.95
N PRO A 811 -16.51 35.52 -9.62
CA PRO A 811 -17.49 34.59 -9.06
C PRO A 811 -18.77 34.74 -9.85
N SER A 812 -19.57 33.70 -10.12
CA SER A 812 -20.93 34.07 -10.52
C SER A 812 -21.41 34.97 -9.40
N ASP A 813 -21.50 36.24 -9.75
CA ASP A 813 -22.24 37.24 -9.07
C ASP A 813 -23.63 36.67 -9.25
N ASP A 814 -23.93 35.71 -8.39
CA ASP A 814 -25.24 35.51 -7.82
C ASP A 814 -25.43 36.71 -6.86
N ASP A 815 -25.20 37.90 -7.40
CA ASP A 815 -25.29 39.25 -6.86
C ASP A 815 -26.71 39.77 -7.00
N ASN A 816 -27.59 38.92 -7.52
CA ASN A 816 -29.01 39.12 -7.67
C ASN A 816 -29.77 37.98 -6.98
N LEU A 817 -30.94 38.31 -6.43
CA LEU A 817 -31.89 37.32 -5.97
C LEU A 817 -32.63 36.75 -7.19
N ASN A 818 -32.71 35.43 -7.26
CA ASN A 818 -33.55 34.73 -8.22
C ASN A 818 -34.84 34.23 -7.53
N ASP A 819 -35.79 33.73 -8.32
CA ASP A 819 -37.08 33.26 -7.80
C ASP A 819 -36.93 32.10 -6.81
N ASN A 820 -35.94 31.21 -7.00
CA ASN A 820 -35.67 30.12 -6.07
C ASN A 820 -35.24 30.65 -4.70
N ASP A 821 -34.40 31.70 -4.64
CA ASP A 821 -34.00 32.34 -3.37
C ASP A 821 -35.21 32.89 -2.62
N ILE A 822 -36.09 33.59 -3.34
CA ILE A 822 -37.31 34.19 -2.78
C ILE A 822 -38.25 33.09 -2.28
N TRP A 823 -38.44 32.02 -3.06
CA TRP A 823 -39.29 30.89 -2.68
C TRP A 823 -38.74 30.11 -1.49
N THR A 824 -37.42 29.95 -1.38
CA THR A 824 -36.77 29.36 -0.20
C THR A 824 -37.02 30.24 1.02
N ALA A 825 -36.80 31.55 0.92
CA ALA A 825 -37.05 32.49 2.01
C ALA A 825 -38.52 32.51 2.48
N GLN A 826 -39.46 32.30 1.55
CA GLN A 826 -40.90 32.27 1.83
C GLN A 826 -41.42 30.91 2.32
N GLY A 827 -40.59 29.87 2.38
CA GLY A 827 -41.03 28.52 2.76
C GLY A 827 -41.94 27.83 1.72
N GLN A 828 -41.87 28.25 0.45
CA GLN A 828 -42.73 27.76 -0.65
C GLN A 828 -42.37 26.34 -1.15
N PHE A 829 -41.45 25.65 -0.49
CA PHE A 829 -41.08 24.26 -0.77
C PHE A 829 -41.76 23.26 0.19
N GLY A 830 -42.69 23.72 1.03
CA GLY A 830 -43.48 22.87 1.92
C GLY A 830 -42.70 22.28 3.11
N SER A 831 -43.29 21.28 3.78
CA SER A 831 -42.77 20.66 5.01
C SER A 831 -41.67 19.60 4.79
N TYR A 832 -41.11 19.48 3.58
CA TYR A 832 -40.11 18.46 3.29
C TYR A 832 -38.72 18.89 3.80
N SER A 833 -38.39 18.43 5.02
CA SER A 833 -37.27 18.93 5.84
C SER A 833 -35.86 18.86 5.20
N PRO A 834 -35.42 17.78 4.52
CA PRO A 834 -34.04 17.68 4.01
C PRO A 834 -33.70 18.67 2.89
N MET A 835 -34.57 18.73 1.88
CA MET A 835 -34.42 19.66 0.76
C MET A 835 -34.45 21.10 1.27
N VAL A 836 -35.48 21.46 2.04
CA VAL A 836 -35.65 22.82 2.60
C VAL A 836 -34.45 23.25 3.43
N PHE A 837 -33.91 22.34 4.25
CA PHE A 837 -32.72 22.62 5.07
C PHE A 837 -31.49 22.94 4.21
N GLU A 838 -31.20 22.15 3.18
CA GLU A 838 -30.06 22.39 2.28
C GLU A 838 -30.25 23.69 1.48
N MET A 839 -31.46 23.97 0.98
CA MET A 839 -31.75 25.25 0.30
C MET A 839 -31.56 26.44 1.21
N SER A 840 -32.01 26.33 2.45
CA SER A 840 -31.90 27.41 3.42
C SER A 840 -30.44 27.66 3.81
N THR A 841 -29.61 26.62 3.89
CA THR A 841 -28.18 26.75 4.14
C THR A 841 -27.44 27.41 2.97
N ASP A 842 -27.78 27.03 1.73
CA ASP A 842 -27.20 27.65 0.53
C ASP A 842 -27.60 29.13 0.41
N LEU A 843 -28.88 29.47 0.61
CA LEU A 843 -29.37 30.86 0.59
C LEU A 843 -28.69 31.70 1.69
N PHE A 844 -28.58 31.17 2.91
CA PHE A 844 -27.91 31.88 4.00
C PHE A 844 -26.43 32.14 3.66
N THR A 845 -25.75 31.17 3.06
CA THR A 845 -24.35 31.31 2.59
C THR A 845 -24.24 32.40 1.53
N LYS A 846 -25.14 32.44 0.55
CA LYS A 846 -25.22 33.48 -0.49
C LYS A 846 -25.37 34.88 0.11
N LEU A 847 -26.29 35.06 1.05
CA LEU A 847 -26.55 36.35 1.69
C LEU A 847 -25.37 36.83 2.56
N LYS A 848 -24.63 35.90 3.18
CA LYS A 848 -23.39 36.22 3.89
C LYS A 848 -22.26 36.64 2.94
N ALA A 849 -22.15 35.99 1.79
CA ALA A 849 -21.15 36.33 0.78
C ALA A 849 -21.44 37.68 0.09
N ASN A 850 -22.73 38.02 -0.07
CA ASN A 850 -23.22 39.19 -0.78
C ASN A 850 -24.19 40.03 0.09
N PRO A 851 -23.67 40.81 1.06
CA PRO A 851 -24.52 41.62 1.95
C PRO A 851 -25.38 42.67 1.22
N ASN A 852 -25.01 43.05 0.00
CA ASN A 852 -25.77 43.94 -0.88
C ASN A 852 -27.12 43.35 -1.34
N LEU A 853 -27.34 42.04 -1.18
CA LEU A 853 -28.62 41.39 -1.44
C LEU A 853 -29.66 41.65 -0.34
N LEU A 854 -29.22 42.05 0.85
CA LEU A 854 -30.10 42.40 1.95
C LEU A 854 -30.70 43.80 1.70
N GLY A 855 -31.98 43.97 2.02
CA GLY A 855 -32.78 45.16 1.73
C GLY A 855 -33.43 45.16 0.35
N VAL A 856 -33.17 44.14 -0.48
CA VAL A 856 -33.76 44.01 -1.83
C VAL A 856 -35.14 43.33 -1.76
N ASN A 857 -35.33 42.35 -0.87
CA ASN A 857 -36.59 41.62 -0.72
C ASN A 857 -36.90 41.33 0.75
N THR A 858 -38.09 41.74 1.21
CA THR A 858 -38.48 41.66 2.62
C THR A 858 -38.60 40.22 3.15
N SER A 859 -38.97 39.25 2.32
CA SER A 859 -39.00 37.83 2.72
C SER A 859 -37.59 37.30 2.95
N VAL A 860 -36.66 37.65 2.07
CA VAL A 860 -35.24 37.27 2.18
C VAL A 860 -34.58 37.91 3.41
N ASP A 861 -34.87 39.19 3.67
CA ASP A 861 -34.37 39.89 4.86
C ASP A 861 -34.87 39.25 6.15
N SER A 862 -36.17 38.93 6.20
CA SER A 862 -36.79 38.25 7.33
C SER A 862 -36.19 36.86 7.55
N PHE A 863 -36.00 36.10 6.47
CA PHE A 863 -35.34 34.80 6.50
C PHE A 863 -33.92 34.87 7.09
N PHE A 864 -33.11 35.84 6.65
CA PHE A 864 -31.74 36.02 7.14
C PHE A 864 -31.70 36.37 8.63
N ALA A 865 -32.56 37.28 9.07
CA ALA A 865 -32.66 37.67 10.47
C ALA A 865 -33.08 36.50 11.36
N MET A 866 -34.10 35.74 10.96
CA MET A 866 -34.60 34.59 11.72
C MET A 866 -33.57 33.46 11.86
N ASN A 867 -32.72 33.25 10.85
CA ASN A 867 -31.76 32.14 10.83
C ASN A 867 -30.38 32.49 11.40
N SER A 868 -30.15 33.75 11.79
CA SER A 868 -28.85 34.21 12.30
C SER A 868 -28.43 33.60 13.66
N SER A 869 -29.33 32.89 14.35
CA SER A 869 -29.06 32.18 15.60
C SER A 869 -29.47 30.70 15.58
N THR A 870 -29.89 30.17 14.43
CA THR A 870 -30.35 28.77 14.29
C THR A 870 -29.20 27.86 13.87
N ASN A 871 -29.47 26.55 13.73
CA ASN A 871 -28.48 25.61 13.22
C ASN A 871 -28.05 25.94 11.78
N ILE A 872 -28.86 26.66 11.00
CA ILE A 872 -28.47 27.14 9.66
C ILE A 872 -27.23 28.03 9.73
N TYR A 873 -27.23 29.02 10.63
CA TYR A 873 -26.05 29.87 10.87
C TYR A 873 -24.87 29.06 11.41
N LYS A 874 -25.11 28.13 12.34
CA LYS A 874 -24.03 27.32 12.94
C LYS A 874 -23.33 26.42 11.91
N PHE A 875 -24.10 25.75 11.05
CA PHE A 875 -23.54 24.95 9.95
C PHE A 875 -22.81 25.84 8.95
N TYR A 876 -23.38 26.99 8.54
CA TYR A 876 -22.68 27.97 7.72
C TYR A 876 -21.34 28.38 8.33
N ARG A 877 -21.30 28.72 9.62
CA ARG A 877 -20.07 29.10 10.33
C ARG A 877 -19.05 27.97 10.30
N LEU A 878 -19.49 26.73 10.57
CA LEU A 878 -18.64 25.54 10.55
C LEU A 878 -18.09 25.26 9.15
N ASP A 879 -18.94 25.23 8.12
CA ASP A 879 -18.53 25.00 6.73
C ASP A 879 -17.55 26.09 6.26
N SER A 880 -17.83 27.35 6.60
CA SER A 880 -16.96 28.48 6.27
C SER A 880 -15.59 28.36 6.92
N ALA A 881 -15.54 27.88 8.17
CA ALA A 881 -14.30 27.65 8.89
C ALA A 881 -13.51 26.46 8.33
N ILE A 882 -14.19 25.37 7.98
CA ILE A 882 -13.57 24.24 7.28
C ILE A 882 -13.02 24.69 5.92
N HIS A 883 -13.79 25.48 5.17
CA HIS A 883 -13.35 26.08 3.91
C HIS A 883 -12.13 26.98 4.13
N GLU A 884 -12.10 27.81 5.17
CA GLU A 884 -10.95 28.63 5.53
C GLU A 884 -9.73 27.77 5.92
N PHE A 885 -9.92 26.69 6.66
CA PHE A 885 -8.85 25.75 7.01
C PHE A 885 -8.24 25.09 5.76
N LEU A 886 -9.08 24.73 4.80
CA LEU A 886 -8.64 24.14 3.54
C LEU A 886 -7.93 25.21 2.68
N THR A 887 -8.55 26.39 2.50
CA THR A 887 -8.13 27.38 1.50
C THR A 887 -7.14 28.45 1.98
N LEU A 888 -7.00 28.71 3.28
CA LEU A 888 -6.16 29.74 3.95
C LEU A 888 -5.75 31.00 3.14
N LYS A 889 -6.14 32.17 3.66
CA LYS A 889 -5.81 33.49 3.09
C LYS A 889 -4.88 34.25 4.06
N GLY A 890 -3.96 35.05 3.54
CA GLY A 890 -3.12 35.92 4.37
C GLY A 890 -1.72 36.15 3.83
N ILE A 891 -0.88 36.83 4.62
CA ILE A 891 0.47 37.20 4.20
C ILE A 891 1.40 35.99 4.03
N HIS A 892 1.29 34.97 4.90
CA HIS A 892 2.06 33.73 4.78
C HIS A 892 1.68 32.93 3.53
N TYR A 893 0.39 32.97 3.15
CA TYR A 893 -0.09 32.39 1.90
C TYR A 893 0.47 33.12 0.66
N GLU A 894 0.41 34.45 0.62
CA GLU A 894 1.00 35.22 -0.50
C GLU A 894 2.52 35.00 -0.60
N MET A 895 3.19 34.85 0.55
CA MET A 895 4.62 34.55 0.62
C MET A 895 4.93 33.15 0.07
N ILE A 896 4.15 32.12 0.42
CA ILE A 896 4.36 30.76 -0.11
C ILE A 896 4.15 30.71 -1.62
N TYR A 897 3.17 31.47 -2.15
CA TYR A 897 2.94 31.61 -3.59
C TYR A 897 4.12 32.26 -4.32
N ALA A 898 4.63 33.37 -3.78
CA ALA A 898 5.78 34.07 -4.38
C ALA A 898 7.06 33.22 -4.38
N LEU A 899 7.31 32.48 -3.29
CA LEU A 899 8.43 31.56 -3.19
C LEU A 899 8.33 30.44 -4.22
N ASP A 900 7.16 29.82 -4.38
CA ASP A 900 6.94 28.72 -5.33
C ASP A 900 7.09 29.15 -6.79
N SER A 901 6.57 30.33 -7.14
CA SER A 901 6.77 30.92 -8.47
C SER A 901 8.26 31.13 -8.76
N THR A 902 9.01 31.66 -7.80
CA THR A 902 10.45 31.89 -7.94
C THR A 902 11.22 30.57 -8.04
N ILE A 903 10.87 29.57 -7.22
CA ILE A 903 11.44 28.22 -7.28
C ILE A 903 11.22 27.61 -8.67
N SER A 904 10.01 27.74 -9.22
CA SER A 904 9.66 27.23 -10.55
C SER A 904 10.48 27.90 -11.66
N VAL A 905 10.71 29.22 -11.58
CA VAL A 905 11.59 29.95 -12.51
C VAL A 905 13.05 29.47 -12.40
N MET A 906 13.55 29.25 -11.18
CA MET A 906 14.88 28.69 -10.97
C MET A 906 14.98 27.26 -11.52
N GLN A 907 13.95 26.42 -11.36
CA GLN A 907 13.91 25.10 -11.97
C GLN A 907 13.97 25.18 -13.50
N ASN A 908 13.20 26.07 -14.12
CA ASN A 908 13.27 26.31 -15.56
C ASN A 908 14.69 26.72 -16.00
N SER A 909 15.35 27.57 -15.22
CA SER A 909 16.72 28.01 -15.52
C SER A 909 17.73 26.87 -15.37
N ILE A 910 17.58 26.03 -14.34
CA ILE A 910 18.39 24.81 -14.16
C ILE A 910 18.19 23.85 -15.34
N ARG A 911 16.95 23.63 -15.79
CA ARG A 911 16.64 22.83 -16.98
C ARG A 911 17.31 23.35 -18.24
N GLN A 912 17.29 24.67 -18.45
CA GLN A 912 17.98 25.28 -19.59
C GLN A 912 19.50 25.03 -19.53
N LEU A 913 20.11 25.15 -18.36
CA LEU A 913 21.53 24.83 -18.18
C LEU A 913 21.82 23.35 -18.45
N ASP A 914 20.92 22.44 -18.08
CA ASP A 914 21.02 21.01 -18.37
C ASP A 914 21.05 20.73 -19.89
N SER A 915 20.14 21.35 -20.65
CA SER A 915 20.15 21.24 -22.12
C SER A 915 21.43 21.79 -22.74
N ILE A 916 21.98 22.89 -22.19
CA ILE A 916 23.23 23.50 -22.67
C ILE A 916 24.43 22.62 -22.31
N TYR A 917 24.44 21.97 -21.14
CA TYR A 917 25.52 21.08 -20.70
C TYR A 917 25.76 19.94 -21.69
N ASN A 918 24.68 19.34 -22.22
CA ASN A 918 24.75 18.22 -23.15
C ASN A 918 25.31 18.56 -24.53
N ILE A 919 25.20 19.82 -24.97
CA ILE A 919 25.73 20.28 -26.27
C ILE A 919 27.09 20.98 -26.15
N ALA A 920 27.65 21.07 -24.93
CA ALA A 920 28.92 21.73 -24.68
C ALA A 920 30.10 20.94 -25.27
N ASN A 921 30.95 21.61 -26.06
CA ASN A 921 32.01 20.98 -26.84
C ASN A 921 33.34 20.92 -26.08
N THR A 922 33.50 21.71 -25.02
CA THR A 922 34.75 21.79 -24.25
C THR A 922 34.54 21.47 -22.77
N GLU A 923 35.59 20.98 -22.12
CA GLU A 923 35.59 20.68 -20.68
C GLU A 923 35.42 21.95 -19.82
N LEU A 924 35.96 23.08 -20.30
CA LEU A 924 35.83 24.37 -19.64
C LEU A 924 34.37 24.88 -19.68
N GLU A 925 33.68 24.73 -20.81
CA GLU A 925 32.25 25.04 -20.93
C GLU A 925 31.42 24.18 -19.98
N ARG A 926 31.64 22.85 -19.97
CA ARG A 926 30.97 21.94 -19.03
C ARG A 926 31.18 22.34 -17.57
N THR A 927 32.42 22.67 -17.19
CA THR A 927 32.75 23.12 -15.82
C THR A 927 32.03 24.43 -15.45
N ASN A 928 31.98 25.39 -16.38
CA ASN A 928 31.30 26.67 -16.16
C ASN A 928 29.78 26.49 -16.01
N ILE A 929 29.17 25.66 -16.85
CA ILE A 929 27.73 25.35 -16.79
C ILE A 929 27.40 24.62 -15.49
N ALA A 930 28.19 23.61 -15.11
CA ALA A 930 28.04 22.90 -13.83
C ALA A 930 28.14 23.86 -12.63
N THR A 931 29.04 24.85 -12.68
CA THR A 931 29.17 25.87 -11.63
C THR A 931 27.95 26.80 -11.58
N GLN A 932 27.43 27.24 -12.73
CA GLN A 932 26.20 28.05 -12.78
C GLN A 932 25.00 27.28 -12.25
N LYS A 933 24.85 26.01 -12.66
CA LYS A 933 23.82 25.08 -12.18
C LYS A 933 23.90 24.93 -10.67
N TYR A 934 25.09 24.67 -10.13
CA TYR A 934 25.32 24.54 -8.69
C TYR A 934 24.90 25.79 -7.91
N ASN A 935 25.24 26.99 -8.40
CA ASN A 935 24.82 28.25 -7.77
C ASN A 935 23.31 28.45 -7.76
N LEU A 936 22.61 28.11 -8.85
CA LEU A 936 21.14 28.17 -8.90
C LEU A 936 20.50 27.16 -7.95
N ILE A 937 21.06 25.95 -7.84
CA ILE A 937 20.58 24.93 -6.89
C ILE A 937 20.74 25.43 -5.44
N LEU A 938 21.88 26.07 -5.10
CA LEU A 938 22.08 26.66 -3.77
C LEU A 938 21.08 27.79 -3.47
N GLN A 939 20.83 28.69 -4.42
CA GLN A 939 19.84 29.77 -4.26
C GLN A 939 18.43 29.20 -4.08
N GLN A 940 18.09 28.18 -4.86
CA GLN A 940 16.80 27.49 -4.77
C GLN A 940 16.60 26.82 -3.42
N LEU A 941 17.66 26.23 -2.83
CA LEU A 941 17.59 25.62 -1.49
C LEU A 941 17.24 26.64 -0.41
N VAL A 942 17.77 27.87 -0.50
CA VAL A 942 17.41 28.95 0.46
C VAL A 942 15.92 29.28 0.38
N LEU A 943 15.37 29.39 -0.83
CA LEU A 943 13.95 29.66 -1.03
C LEU A 943 13.07 28.49 -0.55
N ILE A 944 13.54 27.25 -0.71
CA ILE A 944 12.87 26.05 -0.18
C ILE A 944 12.84 26.08 1.35
N ASN A 945 13.97 26.35 2.02
CA ASN A 945 14.01 26.46 3.48
C ASN A 945 13.10 27.59 4.01
N GLN A 946 13.01 28.70 3.28
CA GLN A 946 12.06 29.78 3.58
C GLN A 946 10.61 29.33 3.37
N SER A 947 10.34 28.55 2.33
CA SER A 947 9.04 27.94 2.07
C SER A 947 8.63 27.00 3.21
N ASP A 948 9.54 26.15 3.68
CA ASP A 948 9.26 25.20 4.77
C ASP A 948 9.01 25.93 6.09
N SER A 949 9.78 26.99 6.36
CA SER A 949 9.55 27.86 7.52
C SER A 949 8.18 28.55 7.45
N THR A 950 7.77 29.01 6.26
CA THR A 950 6.46 29.62 6.04
C THR A 950 5.33 28.59 6.18
N LEU A 951 5.53 27.36 5.71
CA LEU A 951 4.57 26.26 5.87
C LEU A 951 4.38 25.89 7.35
N ASN A 952 5.43 25.94 8.17
CA ASN A 952 5.31 25.73 9.61
C ASN A 952 4.45 26.80 10.29
N LEU A 953 4.56 28.07 9.87
CA LEU A 953 3.69 29.14 10.36
C LEU A 953 2.22 28.91 9.95
N ILE A 954 2.00 28.54 8.69
CA ILE A 954 0.66 28.17 8.18
C ILE A 954 0.07 27.00 8.99
N ASN A 955 0.87 25.97 9.30
CA ASN A 955 0.42 24.82 10.09
C ASN A 955 0.12 25.20 11.56
N ALA A 956 0.83 26.17 12.12
CA ALA A 956 0.52 26.71 13.45
C ALA A 956 -0.83 27.45 13.45
N GLU A 957 -1.07 28.32 12.46
CA GLU A 957 -2.38 29.00 12.27
C GLU A 957 -3.53 28.00 12.08
N LYS A 958 -3.31 26.92 11.29
CA LYS A 958 -4.28 25.83 11.12
C LYS A 958 -4.64 25.16 12.42
N SER A 959 -3.66 24.96 13.30
CA SER A 959 -3.85 24.25 14.57
C SER A 959 -4.80 25.00 15.50
N GLU A 960 -4.75 26.34 15.54
CA GLU A 960 -5.69 27.18 16.30
C GLU A 960 -7.10 27.18 15.71
N LEU A 961 -7.22 27.27 14.37
CA LEU A 961 -8.50 27.21 13.69
C LEU A 961 -9.16 25.83 13.86
N LEU A 962 -8.38 24.74 13.85
CA LEU A 962 -8.89 23.38 14.04
C LEU A 962 -9.57 23.19 15.40
N LEU A 963 -9.00 23.76 16.46
CA LEU A 963 -9.63 23.74 17.80
C LEU A 963 -10.97 24.49 17.80
N SER A 964 -11.05 25.61 17.09
CA SER A 964 -12.29 26.38 16.94
C SER A 964 -13.35 25.60 16.15
N ILE A 965 -12.95 24.96 15.04
CA ILE A 965 -13.81 24.08 14.22
C ILE A 965 -14.41 22.95 15.07
N GLN A 966 -13.58 22.28 15.88
CA GLN A 966 -14.02 21.23 16.79
C GLN A 966 -15.05 21.75 17.80
N SER A 967 -14.78 22.89 18.44
CA SER A 967 -15.73 23.52 19.38
C SER A 967 -17.05 23.86 18.70
N TRP A 968 -17.01 24.42 17.49
CA TRP A 968 -18.20 24.82 16.76
C TRP A 968 -19.06 23.65 16.29
N ASN A 969 -18.46 22.51 15.94
CA ASN A 969 -19.21 21.30 15.65
C ASN A 969 -19.94 20.77 16.89
N ASN A 970 -19.30 20.85 18.08
CA ASN A 970 -19.89 20.41 19.35
C ASN A 970 -21.06 21.30 19.82
N GLU A 971 -21.11 22.57 19.42
CA GLU A 971 -22.20 23.51 19.73
C GLU A 971 -23.50 23.24 18.93
N ILE A 972 -23.45 22.40 17.90
CA ILE A 972 -24.60 22.06 17.06
C ILE A 972 -25.42 20.97 17.75
N ILE A 973 -26.66 21.30 18.12
CA ILE A 973 -27.64 20.33 18.64
C ILE A 973 -28.57 19.98 17.48
N PRO A 974 -28.37 18.85 16.79
CA PRO A 974 -29.06 18.56 15.54
C PRO A 974 -30.56 18.31 15.74
N ILE A 975 -31.36 18.79 14.79
CA ILE A 975 -32.82 18.58 14.74
C ILE A 975 -33.12 17.72 13.51
N GLY A 976 -33.45 16.44 13.75
CA GLY A 976 -33.75 15.48 12.70
C GLY A 976 -32.51 14.85 12.04
N ILE A 977 -32.75 13.92 11.12
CA ILE A 977 -31.70 13.05 10.57
C ILE A 977 -30.66 13.78 9.73
N VAL A 978 -31.06 14.83 9.01
CA VAL A 978 -30.20 15.58 8.09
C VAL A 978 -29.10 16.31 8.83
N GLU A 979 -29.48 17.05 9.88
CA GLU A 979 -28.54 17.76 10.73
C GLU A 979 -27.66 16.78 11.51
N GLN A 980 -28.23 15.66 11.97
CA GLN A 980 -27.48 14.62 12.69
C GLN A 980 -26.39 14.01 11.79
N ASN A 981 -26.76 13.57 10.58
CA ASN A 981 -25.83 13.00 9.61
C ASN A 981 -24.70 13.98 9.28
N ARG A 982 -25.05 15.26 9.03
CA ARG A 982 -24.07 16.29 8.68
C ARG A 982 -23.09 16.56 9.83
N ARG A 983 -23.59 16.68 11.07
CA ARG A 983 -22.74 16.86 12.26
C ARG A 983 -21.81 15.66 12.45
N THR A 984 -22.32 14.43 12.37
CA THR A 984 -21.51 13.21 12.56
C THR A 984 -20.45 13.06 11.46
N ALA A 985 -20.80 13.31 10.19
CA ALA A 985 -19.84 13.27 9.09
C ALA A 985 -18.74 14.34 9.25
N HIS A 986 -19.09 15.56 9.68
CA HIS A 986 -18.09 16.57 10.04
C HIS A 986 -17.23 16.13 11.22
N GLU A 987 -17.81 15.52 12.25
CA GLU A 987 -17.06 15.06 13.43
C GLU A 987 -15.93 14.09 13.02
N VAL A 988 -16.24 13.10 12.17
CA VAL A 988 -15.25 12.16 11.66
C VAL A 988 -14.26 12.85 10.73
N PHE A 989 -14.71 13.69 9.79
CA PHE A 989 -13.82 14.44 8.90
C PHE A 989 -12.84 15.36 9.64
N ILE A 990 -13.31 16.01 10.71
CA ILE A 990 -12.49 16.83 11.58
C ILE A 990 -11.49 15.95 12.32
N ALA A 991 -11.93 14.81 12.87
CA ALA A 991 -11.08 13.89 13.61
C ALA A 991 -10.02 13.19 12.74
N THR A 992 -10.24 13.09 11.42
CA THR A 992 -9.35 12.37 10.50
C THR A 992 -8.63 13.32 9.54
N ILE A 993 -9.30 13.72 8.46
CA ILE A 993 -8.72 14.47 7.34
C ILE A 993 -8.11 15.79 7.81
N LEU A 994 -8.82 16.55 8.67
CA LEU A 994 -8.28 17.83 9.16
C LEU A 994 -7.07 17.66 10.10
N HIS A 995 -6.94 16.50 10.76
CA HIS A 995 -5.74 16.12 11.53
C HIS A 995 -4.65 15.45 10.67
N GLY A 996 -4.88 15.23 9.37
CA GLY A 996 -3.95 14.52 8.48
C GLY A 996 -3.86 13.02 8.76
N ILE A 997 -4.90 12.43 9.35
CA ILE A 997 -5.03 10.98 9.56
C ILE A 997 -5.75 10.39 8.34
N ASP A 998 -5.12 9.41 7.68
CA ASP A 998 -5.53 8.83 6.40
C ASP A 998 -6.23 7.47 6.51
N THR A 999 -6.55 7.06 7.74
CA THR A 999 -7.32 5.84 8.01
C THR A 999 -8.50 6.14 8.91
N LEU A 1000 -9.57 5.34 8.77
CA LEU A 1000 -10.67 5.32 9.71
C LEU A 1000 -10.45 4.17 10.71
N ASP A 1001 -10.64 4.44 11.99
CA ASP A 1001 -10.72 3.37 13.00
C ASP A 1001 -12.10 2.67 12.96
N SER A 1002 -12.24 1.56 13.70
CA SER A 1002 -13.47 0.77 13.70
C SER A 1002 -14.69 1.55 14.26
N VAL A 1003 -14.47 2.50 15.16
CA VAL A 1003 -15.54 3.35 15.71
C VAL A 1003 -15.99 4.34 14.65
N GLN A 1004 -15.05 5.02 14.00
CA GLN A 1004 -15.32 5.96 12.91
C GLN A 1004 -16.04 5.27 11.75
N ILE A 1005 -15.60 4.07 11.34
CA ILE A 1005 -16.29 3.26 10.33
C ILE A 1005 -17.74 2.98 10.76
N SER A 1006 -17.96 2.52 12.00
CA SER A 1006 -19.31 2.24 12.52
C SER A 1006 -20.22 3.48 12.60
N GLN A 1007 -19.63 4.68 12.65
CA GLN A 1007 -20.36 5.96 12.61
C GLN A 1007 -20.73 6.38 11.19
N VAL A 1008 -19.79 6.26 10.23
CA VAL A 1008 -20.00 6.77 8.86
C VAL A 1008 -20.68 5.76 7.93
N GLU A 1009 -20.49 4.46 8.12
CA GLU A 1009 -21.06 3.43 7.24
C GLU A 1009 -22.60 3.43 7.23
N PRO A 1010 -23.31 3.54 8.38
CA PRO A 1010 -24.78 3.64 8.37
C PRO A 1010 -25.28 4.95 7.75
N ILE A 1011 -24.46 6.01 7.76
CA ILE A 1011 -24.80 7.29 7.11
C ILE A 1011 -24.60 7.18 5.60
N ALA A 1012 -23.48 6.57 5.17
CA ALA A 1012 -23.16 6.38 3.76
C ALA A 1012 -24.18 5.49 3.03
N ASN A 1013 -24.76 4.50 3.73
CA ASN A 1013 -25.83 3.61 3.28
C ASN A 1013 -27.26 4.20 3.41
N GLN A 1014 -27.41 5.49 3.65
CA GLN A 1014 -28.72 6.15 3.54
C GLN A 1014 -28.95 6.69 2.13
N CYS A 1015 -30.22 6.94 1.79
CA CYS A 1015 -30.53 7.80 0.66
C CYS A 1015 -30.09 9.24 0.95
N PHE A 1016 -29.28 9.84 0.07
CA PHE A 1016 -28.85 11.22 0.26
C PHE A 1016 -29.99 12.25 0.10
N LEU A 1017 -31.07 11.91 -0.62
CA LEU A 1017 -32.26 12.78 -0.74
C LEU A 1017 -33.04 12.91 0.58
N THR A 1018 -32.91 11.94 1.49
CA THR A 1018 -33.53 11.97 2.83
C THR A 1018 -32.53 12.28 3.93
N GLY A 1019 -31.31 11.78 3.83
CA GLY A 1019 -30.23 11.98 4.80
C GLY A 1019 -29.40 13.26 4.60
N GLY A 1020 -29.60 13.99 3.50
CA GLY A 1020 -28.93 15.26 3.18
C GLY A 1020 -27.47 15.12 2.75
N ARG A 1021 -26.74 16.24 2.65
CA ARG A 1021 -25.34 16.26 2.17
C ARG A 1021 -24.37 15.52 3.11
N GLY A 1022 -24.75 15.30 4.38
CA GLY A 1022 -23.98 14.46 5.31
C GLY A 1022 -23.77 13.03 4.79
N VAL A 1023 -24.71 12.48 4.01
CA VAL A 1023 -24.56 11.18 3.34
C VAL A 1023 -23.44 11.20 2.32
N LEU A 1024 -23.41 12.21 1.45
CA LEU A 1024 -22.37 12.33 0.42
C LEU A 1024 -20.97 12.49 1.05
N MET A 1025 -20.88 13.22 2.17
CA MET A 1025 -19.65 13.36 2.93
C MET A 1025 -19.21 12.05 3.59
N ALA A 1026 -20.15 11.29 4.18
CA ALA A 1026 -19.85 9.98 4.75
C ALA A 1026 -19.35 8.99 3.69
N ARG A 1027 -19.91 9.02 2.47
CA ARG A 1027 -19.44 8.22 1.34
C ARG A 1027 -18.02 8.58 0.93
N GLU A 1028 -17.65 9.87 0.97
CA GLU A 1028 -16.27 10.30 0.73
C GLU A 1028 -15.33 9.77 1.81
N LEU A 1029 -15.71 9.84 3.09
CA LEU A 1029 -14.91 9.26 4.18
C LEU A 1029 -14.74 7.75 4.02
N MET A 1030 -15.78 7.04 3.58
CA MET A 1030 -15.71 5.61 3.28
C MET A 1030 -14.76 5.27 2.11
N ARG A 1031 -14.30 6.25 1.32
CA ARG A 1031 -13.27 5.99 0.30
C ARG A 1031 -11.88 5.76 0.91
N MET A 1032 -11.64 6.20 2.15
CA MET A 1032 -10.38 5.96 2.87
C MET A 1032 -10.16 4.47 3.18
N ILE A 1033 -11.23 3.66 3.19
CA ILE A 1033 -11.15 2.21 3.44
C ILE A 1033 -11.28 1.37 2.16
N GLY A 1034 -11.58 1.99 1.01
CA GLY A 1034 -11.68 1.32 -0.29
C GLY A 1034 -12.68 1.96 -1.25
N ASN A 1035 -12.73 1.46 -2.50
CA ASN A 1035 -13.66 1.92 -3.54
C ASN A 1035 -15.09 1.39 -3.30
N ASN A 1036 -15.74 1.84 -2.22
CA ASN A 1036 -17.12 1.47 -1.89
C ASN A 1036 -18.12 2.03 -2.91
N GLN A 1037 -19.08 1.21 -3.32
CA GLN A 1037 -20.19 1.61 -4.19
C GLN A 1037 -21.47 1.80 -3.38
N PHE A 1038 -22.28 2.79 -3.78
CA PHE A 1038 -23.60 3.04 -3.22
C PHE A 1038 -24.59 3.10 -4.37
N ASP A 1039 -25.54 2.16 -4.40
CA ASP A 1039 -26.60 2.10 -5.39
C ASP A 1039 -27.71 3.09 -4.99
N ASP A 1040 -27.62 4.32 -5.50
CA ASP A 1040 -28.57 5.37 -5.15
C ASP A 1040 -29.98 5.07 -5.67
N ASP A 1041 -30.11 4.33 -6.77
CA ASP A 1041 -31.43 3.91 -7.25
C ASP A 1041 -32.08 2.93 -6.26
N MET A 1042 -31.33 2.00 -5.68
CA MET A 1042 -31.84 1.12 -4.62
C MET A 1042 -32.04 1.88 -3.29
N LEU A 1043 -31.07 2.68 -2.88
CA LEU A 1043 -31.08 3.37 -1.59
C LEU A 1043 -32.16 4.47 -1.54
N CYS A 1044 -32.38 5.19 -2.64
CA CYS A 1044 -33.34 6.29 -2.73
C CYS A 1044 -34.69 5.91 -3.35
N SER A 1045 -34.85 4.70 -3.88
CA SER A 1045 -36.18 4.20 -4.22
C SER A 1045 -37.03 4.04 -2.96
N PRO A 1046 -38.35 4.29 -3.01
CA PRO A 1046 -39.25 3.80 -1.98
C PRO A 1046 -39.05 2.27 -1.88
N PRO A 1047 -39.08 1.68 -0.66
CA PRO A 1047 -38.89 0.25 -0.51
C PRO A 1047 -39.85 -0.47 -1.46
N GLN A 1048 -39.29 -1.10 -2.49
CA GLN A 1048 -40.07 -1.99 -3.32
C GLN A 1048 -40.59 -3.07 -2.35
N PRO A 1049 -41.89 -3.38 -2.34
CA PRO A 1049 -42.33 -4.57 -1.64
C PRO A 1049 -41.48 -5.70 -2.20
N ILE A 1050 -40.76 -6.39 -1.32
CA ILE A 1050 -40.03 -7.59 -1.69
C ILE A 1050 -41.09 -8.55 -2.23
N ILE A 1051 -41.25 -8.59 -3.54
CA ILE A 1051 -41.85 -9.70 -4.23
C ILE A 1051 -40.73 -10.74 -4.21
N LEU A 1052 -40.70 -11.54 -3.14
CA LEU A 1052 -40.08 -12.84 -3.27
C LEU A 1052 -40.80 -13.49 -4.45
N GLU A 1053 -40.08 -13.75 -5.54
CA GLU A 1053 -40.48 -14.81 -6.46
C GLU A 1053 -40.53 -16.09 -5.63
N VAL A 1054 -41.67 -16.30 -4.99
CA VAL A 1054 -42.06 -17.60 -4.50
C VAL A 1054 -42.51 -18.32 -5.75
N ASP A 1055 -41.72 -19.30 -6.19
CA ASP A 1055 -42.14 -20.33 -7.13
C ASP A 1055 -43.64 -20.59 -6.96
N ASP A 1056 -44.43 -20.47 -8.04
CA ASP A 1056 -45.88 -20.69 -8.09
C ASP A 1056 -46.37 -21.68 -7.01
N ILE A 1057 -46.74 -21.17 -5.84
CA ILE A 1057 -47.54 -21.91 -4.88
C ILE A 1057 -48.97 -21.62 -5.33
N PRO A 1058 -49.71 -22.63 -5.81
CA PRO A 1058 -51.12 -22.42 -6.17
C PRO A 1058 -51.82 -21.84 -4.95
N GLU A 1059 -52.65 -20.80 -5.14
CA GLU A 1059 -53.49 -20.17 -4.10
C GLU A 1059 -53.99 -21.25 -3.14
N SER A 1060 -53.35 -21.36 -1.97
CA SER A 1060 -53.51 -22.57 -1.13
C SER A 1060 -54.87 -22.64 -0.44
N GLY A 1061 -55.74 -21.63 -0.65
CA GLY A 1061 -57.07 -21.53 -0.06
C GLY A 1061 -57.07 -21.44 1.47
N TYR A 1062 -55.90 -21.36 2.10
CA TYR A 1062 -55.72 -21.12 3.53
C TYR A 1062 -55.53 -19.63 3.80
N SER A 1063 -56.07 -19.12 4.91
CA SER A 1063 -55.80 -17.76 5.39
C SER A 1063 -56.00 -17.62 6.90
N VAL A 1064 -55.35 -16.66 7.54
CA VAL A 1064 -55.47 -16.40 8.99
C VAL A 1064 -55.97 -15.00 9.26
N ARG A 1065 -57.10 -14.84 9.97
CA ARG A 1065 -57.71 -13.53 10.24
C ARG A 1065 -58.39 -13.47 11.63
N PRO A 1066 -58.46 -12.29 12.27
CA PRO A 1066 -57.73 -11.07 11.92
C PRO A 1066 -56.23 -11.22 12.23
N ASN A 1067 -55.38 -10.54 11.47
CA ASN A 1067 -53.94 -10.50 11.70
C ASN A 1067 -53.42 -9.12 11.28
N PRO A 1068 -52.97 -8.26 12.22
CA PRO A 1068 -52.71 -8.52 13.64
C PRO A 1068 -53.98 -8.78 14.50
N SER A 1069 -53.81 -9.45 15.66
CA SER A 1069 -54.87 -9.74 16.63
C SER A 1069 -54.33 -9.69 18.07
N ILE A 1070 -55.21 -9.57 19.07
CA ILE A 1070 -54.87 -9.66 20.51
C ILE A 1070 -54.67 -11.11 21.01
N GLY A 1071 -54.57 -12.08 20.08
CA GLY A 1071 -54.34 -13.50 20.36
C GLY A 1071 -55.49 -14.43 19.92
N ASN A 1072 -56.56 -13.91 19.32
CA ASN A 1072 -57.63 -14.71 18.70
C ASN A 1072 -57.50 -14.73 17.18
N PHE A 1073 -57.32 -15.89 16.58
CA PHE A 1073 -57.17 -16.06 15.13
C PHE A 1073 -58.13 -17.13 14.61
N ILE A 1074 -58.62 -16.94 13.38
CA ILE A 1074 -59.36 -17.95 12.62
C ILE A 1074 -58.50 -18.35 11.43
N VAL A 1075 -58.13 -19.63 11.35
CA VAL A 1075 -57.49 -20.21 10.19
C VAL A 1075 -58.56 -20.80 9.29
N HIS A 1076 -58.79 -20.18 8.14
CA HIS A 1076 -59.63 -20.75 7.08
C HIS A 1076 -58.83 -21.80 6.31
N CYS A 1077 -59.48 -22.92 5.98
CA CYS A 1077 -58.94 -24.03 5.21
C CYS A 1077 -59.72 -24.20 3.90
N PRO A 1078 -59.10 -24.70 2.82
CA PRO A 1078 -59.79 -25.02 1.58
C PRO A 1078 -60.70 -26.25 1.73
N ALA A 1079 -61.71 -26.35 0.85
CA ALA A 1079 -62.80 -27.32 0.95
C ALA A 1079 -62.36 -28.79 0.85
N ASP A 1080 -61.25 -29.07 0.18
CA ASP A 1080 -60.63 -30.38 0.03
C ASP A 1080 -60.02 -30.92 1.33
N GLN A 1081 -59.97 -30.10 2.39
CA GLN A 1081 -59.39 -30.45 3.68
C GLN A 1081 -60.44 -30.79 4.74
N LYS A 1082 -61.73 -30.75 4.38
CA LYS A 1082 -62.84 -31.10 5.27
C LYS A 1082 -62.66 -32.50 5.86
N GLY A 1083 -62.65 -32.60 7.19
CA GLY A 1083 -62.52 -33.86 7.91
C GLY A 1083 -61.08 -34.37 8.10
N ASN A 1084 -60.06 -33.74 7.51
CA ASN A 1084 -58.66 -34.09 7.74
C ASN A 1084 -58.19 -33.63 9.13
N ILE A 1085 -57.25 -34.39 9.71
CA ILE A 1085 -56.50 -33.97 10.91
C ILE A 1085 -55.18 -33.35 10.45
N ILE A 1086 -54.98 -32.07 10.77
CA ILE A 1086 -53.74 -31.35 10.48
C ILE A 1086 -52.96 -31.09 11.77
N SER A 1087 -51.63 -31.08 11.68
CA SER A 1087 -50.75 -30.62 12.75
C SER A 1087 -50.41 -29.15 12.51
N MET A 1088 -50.85 -28.30 13.42
CA MET A 1088 -50.50 -26.90 13.47
C MET A 1088 -49.31 -26.71 14.40
N ILE A 1089 -48.35 -25.89 14.00
CA ILE A 1089 -47.16 -25.54 14.75
C ILE A 1089 -47.04 -24.03 14.74
N LEU A 1090 -46.80 -23.43 15.90
CA LEU A 1090 -46.42 -22.04 16.03
C LEU A 1090 -44.97 -21.96 16.50
N THR A 1091 -44.15 -21.16 15.82
CA THR A 1091 -42.77 -20.88 16.23
C THR A 1091 -42.54 -19.39 16.40
N ASP A 1092 -41.57 -19.01 17.22
CA ASP A 1092 -41.01 -17.66 17.17
C ASP A 1092 -40.12 -17.47 15.91
N LEU A 1093 -39.53 -16.29 15.77
CA LEU A 1093 -38.63 -15.96 14.65
C LEU A 1093 -37.29 -16.69 14.69
N GLU A 1094 -36.90 -17.22 15.85
CA GLU A 1094 -35.68 -18.02 16.04
C GLU A 1094 -35.93 -19.52 15.76
N GLY A 1095 -37.18 -19.89 15.46
CA GLY A 1095 -37.60 -21.25 15.14
C GLY A 1095 -37.95 -22.10 16.37
N ASN A 1096 -37.97 -21.52 17.58
CA ASN A 1096 -38.39 -22.23 18.77
C ASN A 1096 -39.89 -22.48 18.70
N GLN A 1097 -40.29 -23.72 18.98
CA GLN A 1097 -41.70 -24.12 18.91
C GLN A 1097 -42.46 -23.65 20.16
N MET A 1098 -43.36 -22.68 19.96
CA MET A 1098 -44.23 -22.12 20.99
C MET A 1098 -45.49 -22.96 21.20
N LEU A 1099 -46.03 -23.53 20.12
CA LEU A 1099 -47.23 -24.37 20.18
C LEU A 1099 -47.16 -25.47 19.13
N ARG A 1100 -47.70 -26.65 19.47
CA ARG A 1100 -48.03 -27.69 18.49
C ARG A 1100 -49.35 -28.34 18.87
N GLN A 1101 -50.30 -28.32 17.93
CA GLN A 1101 -51.63 -28.88 18.15
C GLN A 1101 -52.06 -29.70 16.93
N LYS A 1102 -52.76 -30.82 17.16
CA LYS A 1102 -53.47 -31.53 16.10
C LYS A 1102 -54.92 -31.12 16.12
N VAL A 1103 -55.44 -30.65 14.98
CA VAL A 1103 -56.81 -30.16 14.86
C VAL A 1103 -57.49 -30.86 13.70
N GLN A 1104 -58.71 -31.33 13.93
CA GLN A 1104 -59.57 -31.84 12.87
C GLN A 1104 -60.34 -30.68 12.25
N ILE A 1105 -60.29 -30.54 10.94
CA ILE A 1105 -60.97 -29.47 10.23
C ILE A 1105 -62.48 -29.76 10.22
N ASN A 1106 -63.25 -28.86 10.84
CA ASN A 1106 -64.69 -28.99 10.98
C ASN A 1106 -65.44 -28.75 9.65
N SER A 1107 -66.77 -28.89 9.66
CA SER A 1107 -67.60 -28.70 8.48
C SER A 1107 -67.62 -27.27 7.93
N GLU A 1108 -67.23 -26.30 8.76
CA GLU A 1108 -67.15 -24.88 8.44
C GLU A 1108 -65.78 -24.46 7.85
N LEU A 1109 -64.86 -25.44 7.71
CA LEU A 1109 -63.53 -25.26 7.15
C LEU A 1109 -62.69 -24.22 7.92
N GLN A 1110 -62.91 -24.10 9.22
CA GLN A 1110 -62.25 -23.12 10.07
C GLN A 1110 -61.63 -23.78 11.29
N ILE A 1111 -60.50 -23.23 11.73
CA ILE A 1111 -59.87 -23.56 13.00
C ILE A 1111 -59.75 -22.27 13.80
N GLU A 1112 -60.44 -22.23 14.94
CA GLU A 1112 -60.32 -21.15 15.90
C GLU A 1112 -59.13 -21.38 16.81
N LEU A 1113 -58.27 -20.37 16.93
CA LEU A 1113 -57.10 -20.34 17.79
C LEU A 1113 -57.26 -19.22 18.79
N ASN A 1114 -57.29 -19.60 20.06
CA ASN A 1114 -57.21 -18.66 21.16
C ASN A 1114 -55.88 -18.84 21.87
N LEU A 1115 -54.99 -17.87 21.66
CA LEU A 1115 -53.65 -17.79 22.22
C LEU A 1115 -53.55 -16.76 23.34
N ASN A 1116 -54.68 -16.12 23.71
CA ASN A 1116 -54.72 -15.11 24.75
C ASN A 1116 -54.13 -15.68 26.05
N ASN A 1117 -53.16 -14.97 26.62
CA ASN A 1117 -52.45 -15.30 27.86
C ASN A 1117 -51.58 -16.58 27.84
N SER A 1118 -51.46 -17.26 26.69
CA SER A 1118 -50.65 -18.49 26.58
C SER A 1118 -49.28 -18.26 25.96
N ILE A 1119 -49.13 -17.18 25.18
CA ILE A 1119 -47.92 -16.81 24.45
C ILE A 1119 -47.75 -15.27 24.55
N PRO A 1120 -46.54 -14.73 24.75
CA PRO A 1120 -46.31 -13.28 24.81
C PRO A 1120 -46.74 -12.53 23.54
N SER A 1121 -46.94 -11.22 23.65
CA SER A 1121 -47.10 -10.36 22.48
C SER A 1121 -45.83 -10.38 21.63
N GLY A 1122 -45.96 -10.53 20.32
CA GLY A 1122 -44.82 -10.71 19.43
C GLY A 1122 -45.20 -11.18 18.02
N ILE A 1123 -44.19 -11.41 17.21
CA ILE A 1123 -44.33 -11.94 15.85
C ILE A 1123 -44.02 -13.44 15.86
N TYR A 1124 -44.92 -14.23 15.30
CA TYR A 1124 -44.81 -15.69 15.25
C TYR A 1124 -45.07 -16.22 13.84
N LEU A 1125 -44.58 -17.41 13.56
CA LEU A 1125 -44.85 -18.15 12.33
C LEU A 1125 -45.80 -19.31 12.62
N ILE A 1126 -46.98 -19.30 12.00
CA ILE A 1126 -47.92 -20.43 12.02
C ILE A 1126 -47.66 -21.33 10.81
N GLN A 1127 -47.59 -22.64 11.05
CA GLN A 1127 -47.33 -23.64 10.03
C GLN A 1127 -48.33 -24.79 10.16
N LEU A 1128 -48.93 -25.20 9.04
CA LEU A 1128 -49.87 -26.32 8.98
C LEU A 1128 -49.25 -27.49 8.24
N TYR A 1129 -49.42 -28.69 8.78
CA TYR A 1129 -48.89 -29.93 8.22
C TYR A 1129 -49.98 -30.99 8.12
N ASN A 1130 -50.03 -31.69 7.00
CA ASN A 1130 -50.72 -32.97 6.91
C ASN A 1130 -49.64 -34.06 6.92
N HIS A 1131 -49.63 -34.86 7.99
CA HIS A 1131 -48.52 -35.76 8.33
C HIS A 1131 -47.16 -35.04 8.38
N LYS A 1132 -46.33 -35.17 7.34
CA LYS A 1132 -45.01 -34.52 7.22
C LYS A 1132 -44.95 -33.47 6.10
N LYS A 1133 -46.01 -33.30 5.30
CA LYS A 1133 -46.06 -32.30 4.23
C LYS A 1133 -46.58 -30.98 4.78
N LYS A 1134 -45.80 -29.91 4.60
CA LYS A 1134 -46.23 -28.54 4.92
C LYS A 1134 -47.30 -28.11 3.93
N LEU A 1135 -48.45 -27.70 4.45
CA LEU A 1135 -49.61 -27.24 3.68
C LEU A 1135 -49.66 -25.72 3.57
N TYR A 1136 -49.31 -25.03 4.67
CA TYR A 1136 -49.43 -23.59 4.78
C TYR A 1136 -48.38 -23.03 5.76
N SER A 1137 -47.94 -21.80 5.52
CA SER A 1137 -47.13 -21.01 6.45
C SER A 1137 -47.58 -19.57 6.39
N ASP A 1138 -47.69 -18.91 7.53
CA ASP A 1138 -47.93 -17.47 7.56
C ASP A 1138 -47.35 -16.84 8.81
N LYS A 1139 -47.17 -15.53 8.77
CA LYS A 1139 -46.72 -14.72 9.90
C LYS A 1139 -47.96 -14.21 10.63
N ILE A 1140 -48.08 -14.47 11.94
CA ILE A 1140 -49.12 -13.89 12.78
C ILE A 1140 -48.52 -12.91 13.79
N ILE A 1141 -49.24 -11.83 14.08
CA ILE A 1141 -48.83 -10.78 15.01
C ILE A 1141 -49.81 -10.75 16.19
N ILE A 1142 -49.30 -11.01 17.39
CA ILE A 1142 -50.04 -10.93 18.65
C ILE A 1142 -49.74 -9.58 19.31
N LEU A 1143 -50.76 -8.75 19.45
CA LEU A 1143 -50.68 -7.43 20.08
C LEU A 1143 -50.85 -7.55 21.60
N ASP A 1144 -50.16 -6.70 22.35
CA ASP A 1144 -50.36 -6.54 23.79
C ASP A 1144 -51.63 -5.72 24.06
N LEU A 1145 -52.48 -6.17 24.98
CA LEU A 1145 -53.65 -5.42 25.44
C LEU A 1145 -53.17 -4.37 26.45
N LYS A 1146 -52.83 -3.17 25.97
CA LYS A 1146 -52.77 -1.97 26.83
C LYS A 1146 -54.10 -1.26 26.89
#